data_AF-A0A7S7SKD5-F1
#
_entry.id   AF-A0A7S7SKD5-F1
#
_cell.length_a   1.000
_cell.length_b   1.000
_cell.length_c   1.000
_cell.angle_alpha   90.00
_cell.angle_beta   90.00
_cell.angle_gamma   90.00
#
_symmetry.space_group_name_H-M   'P 1'
#
loop_
_entity.id
_entity.type
_entity.pdbx_description
1 polymer ?
#
loop_
_entity_poly.entity_id
_entity_poly.type
_entity_poly.pdbx_seq_one_letter_code
_entity_poly.pdbx_strand_id
1 'polypeptide(L)'
;MRILLVGLAVVSLLSAAEKWTVDDILLQERASGLELSRDGKVAVYVKSRVDKEKGEAVSHLYLKRLGDLEEVQLTRGNDSESSPRISPDGKRIAFLTSRKPPAAGEAPADAASGGLQVWFLNLAGGEPWSVTKFEKGVRTFEWLDNDTLLIAAPEDPSLYDQKVKERKDTSQVVDDEKHAPPVRLFRFEVKGSKSTRLTTNTDRITSVFASPDGAWAVTLHNRSLAEIYDQKVKPVTFLHDLKSGRSTQLFADGKVLPREFDWTGDSKGFYFSAPYTTHPYLYNASVNLLYYYDVAASKVTKVDVGWENGLSSGVSLTPDGFVALLANGARNRAARFTRTGDTWTRTWIDTENVHAVTVTKDGQQIVYTTSTSGEPAKWMLAKLDGARFVEPRTFLEPNSEWKKKPIAKTELVTWKGAQDEQVEGILYYPHNYTPGKKYPLVVMIHGGPHGHDPYAFNESMGYPHQLYAQRGAFLFKPNYHGSSNYGLKWGESISGGKYNDLEWIDVEKGVDALIARGIIDPDKMGVMGWSNGSIITIELTTRTTRYKVAGAGAGDVNWSSDWGNAVFGDSFEQYYLGKTPMDDPQLYIRKSPLYRMDKVKTPTIIFFGTEDKQVPTEQGWQHYRALQHYGQADVKFILFPGEAHGPRKYVHQRRKVEEELAWFDKYLFGIASDTNEALKPESALAALLKTKSLPRTPETVERGAIAIGRFEVTRGQFQAFENSYQVAPGTEAYPAGGITADQAKAYCAWLSKQTGQNYRLGTEEELGSLLTRSKSENTLDHWAGYTVNADDEARLSSLIEGMAPGSLLRPVGSFTGSGEDPLFDLGGNVAEWVTKKDGSTVALGGSADRPADSKTTTKARPDYIGLRVVRDLK
;
A
#
# COMPACT_ATOMS: atom_id res chain seq x y z
N MET A 1 3.54 -45.90 -48.56
CA MET A 1 3.90 -44.52 -48.19
C MET A 1 3.41 -44.28 -46.76
N ARG A 2 4.28 -44.43 -45.75
CA ARG A 2 3.96 -44.24 -44.32
C ARG A 2 4.21 -42.78 -43.97
N ILE A 3 3.17 -42.05 -43.59
CA ILE A 3 3.29 -40.66 -43.12
C ILE A 3 3.52 -40.69 -41.61
N LEU A 4 4.72 -40.29 -41.20
CA LEU A 4 5.10 -39.99 -39.82
C LEU A 4 4.37 -38.72 -39.37
N LEU A 5 3.54 -38.81 -38.34
CA LEU A 5 3.12 -37.63 -37.56
C LEU A 5 4.23 -37.32 -36.54
N VAL A 6 4.94 -36.22 -36.74
CA VAL A 6 5.84 -35.63 -35.77
C VAL A 6 5.01 -34.80 -34.79
N GLY A 7 4.86 -35.28 -33.55
CA GLY A 7 4.29 -34.50 -32.46
C GLY A 7 5.30 -33.46 -31.99
N LEU A 8 5.02 -32.18 -32.25
CA LEU A 8 5.75 -31.06 -31.64
C LEU A 8 5.23 -30.89 -30.21
N ALA A 9 5.98 -31.39 -29.23
CA ALA A 9 5.77 -31.04 -27.83
C ALA A 9 6.31 -29.63 -27.60
N VAL A 10 5.43 -28.64 -27.58
CA VAL A 10 5.75 -27.29 -27.09
C VAL A 10 5.86 -27.37 -25.57
N VAL A 11 7.08 -27.58 -25.07
CA VAL A 11 7.39 -27.38 -23.65
C VAL A 11 7.33 -25.88 -23.40
N SER A 12 6.21 -25.43 -22.84
CA SER A 12 6.07 -24.07 -22.34
C SER A 12 6.93 -23.95 -21.09
N LEU A 13 8.07 -23.28 -21.18
CA LEU A 13 8.83 -22.82 -20.02
C LEU A 13 7.97 -21.79 -19.28
N LEU A 14 7.16 -22.27 -18.32
CA LEU A 14 6.50 -21.40 -17.35
C LEU A 14 7.61 -20.75 -16.50
N SER A 15 7.85 -19.45 -16.73
CA SER A 15 8.58 -18.61 -15.78
C SER A 15 7.96 -18.80 -14.40
N ALA A 16 8.76 -19.10 -13.37
CA ALA A 16 8.28 -19.10 -12.00
C ALA A 16 7.64 -17.72 -11.70
N ALA A 17 6.45 -17.72 -11.11
CA ALA A 17 5.73 -16.48 -10.79
C ALA A 17 6.52 -15.64 -9.77
N GLU A 18 6.52 -14.33 -9.94
CA GLU A 18 7.26 -13.42 -9.06
C GLU A 18 6.60 -13.37 -7.66
N LYS A 19 7.40 -13.40 -6.59
CA LYS A 19 6.90 -13.25 -5.22
C LYS A 19 6.48 -11.81 -4.94
N TRP A 20 5.55 -11.65 -4.00
CA TRP A 20 5.19 -10.35 -3.43
C TRP A 20 6.25 -9.88 -2.44
N THR A 21 6.52 -8.58 -2.49
CA THR A 21 7.43 -7.85 -1.61
C THR A 21 6.67 -6.74 -0.86
N VAL A 22 7.26 -6.21 0.21
CA VAL A 22 6.71 -5.04 0.91
C VAL A 22 6.60 -3.84 -0.04
N ASP A 23 7.58 -3.67 -0.93
CA ASP A 23 7.61 -2.58 -1.91
C ASP A 23 6.47 -2.67 -2.93
N ASP A 24 6.05 -3.87 -3.33
CA ASP A 24 4.88 -4.04 -4.22
C ASP A 24 3.60 -3.46 -3.61
N ILE A 25 3.46 -3.50 -2.28
CA ILE A 25 2.31 -2.96 -1.55
C ILE A 25 2.46 -1.46 -1.30
N LEU A 26 3.63 -1.02 -0.81
CA LEU A 26 3.81 0.36 -0.35
C LEU A 26 4.02 1.35 -1.50
N LEU A 27 4.58 0.88 -2.62
CA LEU A 27 4.89 1.71 -3.78
C LEU A 27 3.86 1.58 -4.89
N GLN A 28 2.70 1.00 -4.59
CA GLN A 28 1.61 0.88 -5.55
C GLN A 28 1.16 2.26 -6.04
N GLU A 29 0.83 2.35 -7.31
CA GLU A 29 0.16 3.49 -7.91
C GLU A 29 -1.33 3.45 -7.55
N ARG A 30 -1.88 4.60 -7.15
CA ARG A 30 -3.32 4.79 -6.95
C ARG A 30 -3.85 5.86 -7.87
N ALA A 31 -5.02 5.64 -8.45
CA ALA A 31 -5.72 6.63 -9.27
C ALA A 31 -6.96 7.17 -8.54
N SER A 32 -7.22 8.47 -8.64
CA SER A 32 -8.35 9.14 -7.98
C SER A 32 -8.70 10.45 -8.70
N GLY A 33 -9.74 11.16 -8.22
CA GLY A 33 -10.05 12.52 -8.66
C GLY A 33 -10.36 12.63 -10.16
N LEU A 34 -11.12 11.68 -10.71
CA LEU A 34 -11.55 11.71 -12.10
C LEU A 34 -12.49 12.88 -12.37
N GLU A 35 -12.16 13.67 -13.39
CA GLU A 35 -12.97 14.76 -13.93
C GLU A 35 -13.15 14.53 -15.44
N LEU A 36 -14.39 14.62 -15.92
CA LEU A 36 -14.71 14.49 -17.34
C LEU A 36 -15.05 15.86 -17.94
N SER A 37 -14.56 16.15 -19.14
CA SER A 37 -14.90 17.38 -19.87
C SER A 37 -16.38 17.43 -20.20
N ARG A 38 -16.95 18.64 -20.29
CA ARG A 38 -18.37 18.85 -20.58
C ARG A 38 -18.82 18.23 -21.91
N ASP A 39 -17.92 18.16 -22.88
CA ASP A 39 -18.17 17.53 -24.20
C ASP A 39 -17.99 16.00 -24.20
N GLY A 40 -17.62 15.39 -23.07
CA GLY A 40 -17.45 13.94 -22.94
C GLY A 40 -16.28 13.37 -23.73
N LYS A 41 -15.26 14.19 -24.07
CA LYS A 41 -14.11 13.73 -24.90
C LYS A 41 -12.81 13.57 -24.14
N VAL A 42 -12.65 14.23 -23.00
CA VAL A 42 -11.40 14.24 -22.23
C VAL A 42 -11.69 13.88 -20.78
N ALA A 43 -10.80 13.11 -20.19
CA ALA A 43 -10.75 12.80 -18.78
C ALA A 43 -9.43 13.31 -18.20
N VAL A 44 -9.48 13.93 -17.03
CA VAL A 44 -8.31 14.28 -16.21
C VAL A 44 -8.45 13.57 -14.87
N TYR A 45 -7.37 12.98 -14.38
CA TYR A 45 -7.36 12.28 -13.10
C TYR A 45 -6.01 12.42 -12.42
N VAL A 46 -5.96 12.05 -11.15
CA VAL A 46 -4.75 12.10 -10.32
C VAL A 46 -4.21 10.69 -10.17
N LYS A 47 -2.92 10.49 -10.44
CA LYS A 47 -2.19 9.30 -10.01
C LYS A 47 -1.23 9.67 -8.88
N SER A 48 -1.20 8.85 -7.83
CA SER A 48 -0.30 9.03 -6.69
C SER A 48 0.56 7.80 -6.46
N ARG A 49 1.83 8.00 -6.13
CA ARG A 49 2.78 6.96 -5.76
C ARG A 49 3.75 7.50 -4.71
N VAL A 50 4.27 6.63 -3.85
CA VAL A 50 5.40 6.97 -2.99
C VAL A 50 6.63 7.29 -3.83
N ASP A 51 7.18 8.48 -3.65
CA ASP A 51 8.51 8.85 -4.10
C ASP A 51 9.54 8.31 -3.10
N LYS A 52 10.48 7.48 -3.57
CA LYS A 52 11.47 6.82 -2.69
C LYS A 52 12.48 7.78 -2.09
N GLU A 53 12.83 8.85 -2.79
CA GLU A 53 13.84 9.82 -2.34
C GLU A 53 13.24 10.75 -1.29
N LYS A 54 12.02 11.23 -1.53
CA LYS A 54 11.26 12.04 -0.57
C LYS A 54 10.72 11.22 0.60
N GLY A 55 10.46 9.93 0.36
CA GLY A 55 9.88 9.01 1.33
C GLY A 55 8.39 9.28 1.61
N GLU A 56 7.69 9.98 0.72
CA GLU A 56 6.27 10.36 0.87
C GLU A 56 5.52 10.15 -0.46
N ALA A 57 4.19 10.07 -0.41
CA ALA A 57 3.38 10.05 -1.61
C ALA A 57 3.43 11.38 -2.36
N VAL A 58 3.70 11.33 -3.65
CA VAL A 58 3.53 12.45 -4.59
C VAL A 58 2.41 12.12 -5.56
N SER A 59 1.67 13.13 -6.02
CA SER A 59 0.53 12.97 -6.90
C SER A 59 0.60 13.90 -8.10
N HIS A 60 0.30 13.38 -9.28
CA HIS A 60 0.37 14.11 -10.55
C HIS A 60 -0.90 13.97 -11.37
N LEU A 61 -1.13 14.96 -12.23
CA LEU A 61 -2.26 15.00 -13.15
C LEU A 61 -1.95 14.20 -14.41
N TYR A 62 -2.93 13.44 -14.85
CA TYR A 62 -2.91 12.66 -16.08
C TYR A 62 -4.14 13.01 -16.92
N LEU A 63 -3.96 13.03 -18.24
CA LEU A 63 -5.02 13.27 -19.21
C LEU A 63 -5.18 12.05 -20.11
N LYS A 64 -6.43 11.73 -20.42
CA LYS A 64 -6.76 10.72 -21.42
C LYS A 64 -7.95 11.18 -22.26
N ARG A 65 -7.91 10.97 -23.58
CA ARG A 65 -9.09 11.16 -24.42
C ARG A 65 -9.98 9.92 -24.33
N LEU A 66 -11.28 10.12 -24.18
CA LEU A 66 -12.27 9.05 -24.10
C LEU A 66 -12.38 8.37 -25.47
N GLY A 67 -11.66 7.26 -25.66
CA GLY A 67 -11.36 6.80 -27.02
C GLY A 67 -10.05 6.07 -27.10
N ASP A 68 -9.04 6.71 -26.55
CA ASP A 68 -7.65 6.39 -26.76
C ASP A 68 -7.17 5.36 -25.73
N LEU A 69 -6.10 4.64 -26.08
CA LEU A 69 -5.42 3.75 -25.15
C LEU A 69 -4.35 4.50 -24.34
N GLU A 70 -3.72 5.49 -24.95
CA GLU A 70 -2.62 6.25 -24.37
C GLU A 70 -3.12 7.30 -23.36
N GLU A 71 -2.36 7.47 -22.29
CA GLU A 71 -2.50 8.57 -21.34
C GLU A 71 -1.31 9.53 -21.47
N VAL A 72 -1.51 10.79 -21.07
CA VAL A 72 -0.46 11.80 -21.03
C VAL A 72 -0.31 12.28 -19.59
N GLN A 73 0.86 12.08 -19.01
CA GLN A 73 1.22 12.72 -17.73
C GLN A 73 1.42 14.22 -17.94
N LEU A 74 0.62 15.03 -17.27
CA LEU A 74 0.57 16.49 -17.41
C LEU A 74 1.51 17.22 -16.45
N THR A 75 1.68 16.71 -15.23
CA THR A 75 2.54 17.30 -14.20
C THR A 75 3.60 16.32 -13.73
N ARG A 76 4.75 16.85 -13.29
CA ARG A 76 5.93 16.10 -12.83
C ARG A 76 6.62 16.92 -11.73
N GLY A 77 7.29 16.25 -10.81
CA GLY A 77 8.13 16.89 -9.78
C GLY A 77 7.87 16.32 -8.39
N ASN A 78 8.26 17.06 -7.36
CA ASN A 78 8.21 16.59 -5.97
C ASN A 78 7.03 17.17 -5.18
N ASP A 79 6.26 18.08 -5.81
CA ASP A 79 5.03 18.63 -5.27
C ASP A 79 3.85 17.72 -5.61
N SER A 80 2.79 17.80 -4.81
CA SER A 80 1.57 17.03 -5.02
C SER A 80 0.47 17.91 -5.60
N GLU A 81 -0.23 17.39 -6.60
CA GLU A 81 -1.39 18.01 -7.22
C GLU A 81 -2.69 17.28 -6.85
N SER A 82 -3.78 18.02 -6.66
CA SER A 82 -5.10 17.47 -6.30
C SER A 82 -6.26 18.30 -6.88
N SER A 83 -7.46 17.76 -6.80
CA SER A 83 -8.72 18.44 -7.17
C SER A 83 -8.73 19.02 -8.61
N PRO A 84 -8.43 18.22 -9.65
CA PRO A 84 -8.51 18.71 -11.02
C PRO A 84 -9.96 19.09 -11.38
N ARG A 85 -10.10 20.21 -12.10
CA ARG A 85 -11.36 20.71 -12.66
C ARG A 85 -11.13 21.27 -14.05
N ILE A 86 -11.85 20.75 -15.04
CA ILE A 86 -11.74 21.22 -16.42
C ILE A 86 -12.61 22.47 -16.57
N SER A 87 -12.09 23.53 -17.21
CA SER A 87 -12.85 24.75 -17.46
C SER A 87 -14.09 24.44 -18.33
N PRO A 88 -15.18 25.22 -18.21
CA PRO A 88 -16.41 24.96 -18.96
C PRO A 88 -16.22 24.86 -20.49
N ASP A 89 -15.28 25.63 -21.06
CA ASP A 89 -14.91 25.57 -22.48
C ASP A 89 -13.92 24.44 -22.85
N GLY A 90 -13.46 23.65 -21.88
CA GLY A 90 -12.54 22.54 -22.09
C GLY A 90 -11.11 22.94 -22.45
N LYS A 91 -10.68 24.19 -22.20
CA LYS A 91 -9.34 24.68 -22.59
C LYS A 91 -8.31 24.67 -21.46
N ARG A 92 -8.75 24.75 -20.20
CA ARG A 92 -7.88 24.84 -19.02
C ARG A 92 -8.22 23.76 -18.00
N ILE A 93 -7.22 23.34 -17.24
CA ILE A 93 -7.36 22.53 -16.04
C ILE A 93 -6.97 23.41 -14.87
N ALA A 94 -7.86 23.53 -13.88
CA ALA A 94 -7.56 24.10 -12.59
C ALA A 94 -7.30 22.98 -11.57
N PHE A 95 -6.36 23.18 -10.66
CA PHE A 95 -6.03 22.20 -9.62
C PHE A 95 -5.38 22.89 -8.41
N LEU A 96 -5.33 22.18 -7.27
CA LEU A 96 -4.68 22.64 -6.05
C LEU A 96 -3.29 22.03 -5.90
N THR A 97 -2.31 22.87 -5.58
CA THR A 97 -0.96 22.44 -5.19
C THR A 97 -0.30 23.46 -4.26
N SER A 98 0.61 22.99 -3.43
CA SER A 98 1.50 23.82 -2.60
C SER A 98 2.79 24.20 -3.32
N ARG A 99 2.93 23.84 -4.61
CA ARG A 99 4.10 24.16 -5.43
C ARG A 99 4.44 25.66 -5.33
N LYS A 100 5.73 25.95 -5.22
CA LYS A 100 6.23 27.34 -5.29
C LYS A 100 6.31 27.79 -6.75
N PRO A 101 5.84 29.00 -7.12
CA PRO A 101 6.06 29.57 -8.45
C PRO A 101 7.55 29.60 -8.81
N PRO A 102 7.95 29.28 -10.04
CA PRO A 102 9.32 29.48 -10.50
C PRO A 102 9.70 30.96 -10.31
N ALA A 103 10.74 31.23 -9.52
CA ALA A 103 11.11 32.60 -9.17
C ALA A 103 11.81 33.30 -10.35
N ALA A 104 11.32 34.48 -10.75
CA ALA A 104 12.17 35.50 -11.36
C ALA A 104 12.88 36.23 -10.21
N GLY A 105 14.05 35.74 -9.81
CA GLY A 105 14.87 36.31 -8.74
C GLY A 105 14.36 35.97 -7.35
N GLU A 106 15.32 35.67 -6.47
CA GLU A 106 15.16 35.25 -5.06
C GLU A 106 13.94 35.85 -4.35
N ALA A 107 12.91 35.02 -4.12
CA ALA A 107 11.94 35.29 -3.07
C ALA A 107 12.58 34.94 -1.71
N PRO A 108 12.38 35.74 -0.65
CA PRO A 108 12.92 35.48 0.68
C PRO A 108 12.62 34.05 1.17
N ALA A 109 13.55 33.48 1.95
CA ALA A 109 13.47 32.13 2.53
C ALA A 109 12.22 31.89 3.42
N ASP A 110 11.47 32.95 3.70
CA ASP A 110 10.26 33.06 4.50
C ASP A 110 8.94 32.95 3.69
N ALA A 111 9.02 32.81 2.35
CA ALA A 111 7.90 32.41 1.49
C ALA A 111 7.56 30.89 1.57
N ALA A 112 7.87 30.24 2.69
CA ALA A 112 7.54 28.85 2.99
C ALA A 112 6.17 28.69 3.69
N SER A 113 5.30 29.70 3.65
CA SER A 113 4.08 29.77 4.46
C SER A 113 2.74 29.85 3.70
N GLY A 114 2.73 29.79 2.37
CA GLY A 114 1.47 29.79 1.62
C GLY A 114 0.88 28.38 1.52
N GLY A 115 -0.31 28.15 2.05
CA GLY A 115 -1.07 26.91 1.82
C GLY A 115 -1.37 26.64 0.34
N LEU A 116 -2.20 25.64 0.04
CA LEU A 116 -2.59 25.28 -1.33
C LEU A 116 -3.02 26.51 -2.14
N GLN A 117 -2.63 26.61 -3.40
CA GLN A 117 -3.09 27.64 -4.34
C GLN A 117 -3.80 26.99 -5.53
N VAL A 118 -4.64 27.75 -6.23
CA VAL A 118 -5.17 27.32 -7.52
C VAL A 118 -4.12 27.57 -8.60
N TRP A 119 -3.82 26.54 -9.36
CA TRP A 119 -2.93 26.56 -10.51
C TRP A 119 -3.69 26.18 -11.77
N PHE A 120 -3.29 26.76 -12.90
CA PHE A 120 -3.82 26.40 -14.21
C PHE A 120 -2.79 25.67 -15.05
N LEU A 121 -3.30 24.82 -15.94
CA LEU A 121 -2.60 24.21 -17.05
C LEU A 121 -3.48 24.29 -18.31
N ASN A 122 -2.91 24.64 -19.47
CA ASN A 122 -3.62 24.60 -20.74
C ASN A 122 -3.71 23.16 -21.26
N LEU A 123 -4.90 22.71 -21.68
CA LEU A 123 -5.07 21.37 -22.27
C LEU A 123 -4.28 21.20 -23.58
N ALA A 124 -3.97 22.29 -24.27
CA ALA A 124 -3.15 22.27 -25.48
C ALA A 124 -1.64 22.09 -25.21
N GLY A 125 -1.21 22.12 -23.94
CA GLY A 125 0.19 22.04 -23.53
C GLY A 125 0.76 23.37 -23.01
N GLY A 126 1.93 23.28 -22.36
CA GLY A 126 2.60 24.39 -21.67
C GLY A 126 2.91 24.05 -20.22
N GLU A 127 3.59 24.95 -19.51
CA GLU A 127 3.87 24.78 -18.07
C GLU A 127 2.68 25.22 -17.21
N PRO A 128 2.41 24.56 -16.07
CA PRO A 128 1.44 25.05 -15.12
C PRO A 128 1.87 26.38 -14.48
N TRP A 129 0.92 27.26 -14.16
CA TRP A 129 1.19 28.53 -13.47
C TRP A 129 0.21 28.79 -12.33
N SER A 130 0.71 29.42 -11.27
CA SER A 130 -0.12 29.83 -10.12
C SER A 130 -1.06 30.94 -10.54
N VAL A 131 -2.34 30.77 -10.22
CA VAL A 131 -3.39 31.75 -10.52
C VAL A 131 -3.70 32.61 -9.30
N THR A 132 -3.62 32.02 -8.11
CA THR A 132 -3.95 32.69 -6.84
C THR A 132 -2.73 32.92 -5.97
N LYS A 133 -2.87 33.81 -4.98
CA LYS A 133 -1.84 34.16 -3.98
C LYS A 133 -2.46 34.44 -2.60
N PHE A 134 -3.40 33.62 -2.15
CA PHE A 134 -4.02 33.79 -0.82
C PHE A 134 -3.00 33.44 0.26
N GLU A 135 -2.77 34.34 1.24
CA GLU A 135 -1.69 34.17 2.23
C GLU A 135 -1.83 32.88 3.05
N LYS A 136 -3.05 32.55 3.50
CA LYS A 136 -3.36 31.31 4.24
C LYS A 136 -3.77 30.13 3.34
N GLY A 137 -3.67 30.29 2.02
CA GLY A 137 -4.06 29.27 1.04
C GLY A 137 -5.55 29.16 0.75
N VAL A 138 -5.87 28.43 -0.31
CA VAL A 138 -7.20 28.09 -0.78
C VAL A 138 -7.63 26.77 -0.15
N ARG A 139 -8.85 26.73 0.39
CA ARG A 139 -9.47 25.51 0.93
C ARG A 139 -10.05 24.64 -0.18
N THR A 140 -10.83 25.26 -1.06
CA THR A 140 -11.48 24.61 -2.21
C THR A 140 -11.83 25.67 -3.25
N PHE A 141 -12.08 25.24 -4.49
CA PHE A 141 -12.52 26.12 -5.56
C PHE A 141 -13.48 25.38 -6.50
N GLU A 142 -14.26 26.14 -7.27
CA GLU A 142 -15.07 25.63 -8.39
C GLU A 142 -15.09 26.63 -9.54
N TRP A 143 -15.26 26.15 -10.77
CA TRP A 143 -15.47 27.03 -11.93
C TRP A 143 -16.89 27.61 -11.89
N LEU A 144 -16.99 28.93 -12.05
CA LEU A 144 -18.28 29.60 -12.24
C LEU A 144 -18.62 29.74 -13.72
N ASP A 145 -17.63 30.19 -14.50
CA ASP A 145 -17.70 30.34 -15.96
C ASP A 145 -16.29 30.12 -16.54
N ASN A 146 -16.04 30.51 -17.79
CA ASN A 146 -14.73 30.30 -18.40
C ASN A 146 -13.61 31.11 -17.73
N ASP A 147 -13.91 32.28 -17.18
CA ASP A 147 -12.91 33.25 -16.72
C ASP A 147 -13.08 33.63 -15.23
N THR A 148 -13.96 32.94 -14.52
CA THR A 148 -14.26 33.17 -13.11
C THR A 148 -14.23 31.88 -12.31
N LEU A 149 -13.57 31.92 -11.15
CA LEU A 149 -13.62 30.88 -10.12
C LEU A 149 -14.41 31.37 -8.91
N LEU A 150 -15.08 30.44 -8.23
CA LEU A 150 -15.45 30.60 -6.82
C LEU A 150 -14.37 29.95 -5.96
N ILE A 151 -13.92 30.66 -4.93
CA ILE A 151 -12.83 30.23 -4.06
C ILE A 151 -13.30 30.33 -2.61
N ALA A 152 -13.15 29.25 -1.84
CA ALA A 152 -13.20 29.31 -0.39
C ALA A 152 -11.78 29.43 0.16
N ALA A 153 -11.48 30.51 0.86
CA ALA A 153 -10.17 30.76 1.46
C ALA A 153 -10.32 31.46 2.83
N PRO A 154 -9.40 31.23 3.78
CA PRO A 154 -9.34 32.05 5.00
C PRO A 154 -9.05 33.51 4.64
N GLU A 155 -9.54 34.44 5.46
CA GLU A 155 -9.10 35.84 5.39
C GLU A 155 -7.60 35.97 5.75
N ASP A 156 -7.00 37.08 5.33
CA ASP A 156 -5.61 37.42 5.61
C ASP A 156 -5.33 37.44 7.13
N PRO A 157 -4.06 37.24 7.56
CA PRO A 157 -3.71 37.18 8.98
C PRO A 157 -4.20 38.40 9.76
N SER A 158 -4.90 38.11 10.86
CA SER A 158 -5.35 39.12 11.81
C SER A 158 -4.16 39.72 12.57
N LEU A 159 -4.39 40.85 13.26
CA LEU A 159 -3.38 41.42 14.17
C LEU A 159 -2.96 40.39 15.25
N TYR A 160 -3.87 39.51 15.66
CA TYR A 160 -3.56 38.44 16.59
C TYR A 160 -2.54 37.45 15.99
N ASP A 161 -2.81 36.96 14.78
CA ASP A 161 -1.90 36.05 14.05
C ASP A 161 -0.52 36.66 13.84
N GLN A 162 -0.48 37.93 13.44
CA GLN A 162 0.76 38.68 13.22
C GLN A 162 1.57 38.78 14.51
N LYS A 163 0.94 39.14 15.63
CA LYS A 163 1.60 39.23 16.94
C LYS A 163 2.08 37.87 17.47
N VAL A 164 1.34 36.79 17.24
CA VAL A 164 1.78 35.43 17.60
C VAL A 164 3.05 35.07 16.80
N LYS A 165 3.04 35.33 15.49
CA LYS A 165 4.19 35.12 14.59
C LYS A 165 5.41 35.96 15.00
N GLU A 166 5.22 37.25 15.28
CA GLU A 166 6.27 38.18 15.74
C GLU A 166 6.94 37.69 17.03
N ARG A 167 6.14 37.19 17.98
CA ARG A 167 6.65 36.62 19.24
C ARG A 167 7.28 35.24 19.08
N LYS A 168 7.17 34.60 17.90
CA LYS A 168 7.57 33.22 17.65
C LYS A 168 6.93 32.25 18.66
N ASP A 169 5.71 32.56 19.09
CA ASP A 169 4.96 31.75 20.04
C ASP A 169 4.42 30.52 19.31
N THR A 170 4.92 29.34 19.70
CA THR A 170 4.57 28.05 19.10
C THR A 170 3.49 27.31 19.92
N SER A 171 2.97 27.94 20.98
CA SER A 171 1.86 27.38 21.74
C SER A 171 0.58 27.31 20.89
N GLN A 172 -0.27 26.34 21.20
CA GLN A 172 -1.57 26.16 20.56
C GLN A 172 -2.66 26.37 21.61
N VAL A 173 -3.58 27.30 21.33
CA VAL A 173 -4.82 27.44 22.09
C VAL A 173 -5.85 26.51 21.45
N VAL A 174 -6.26 25.49 22.19
CA VAL A 174 -7.26 24.51 21.71
C VAL A 174 -8.63 25.19 21.63
N ASP A 175 -9.36 24.95 20.54
CA ASP A 175 -10.70 25.48 20.27
C ASP A 175 -10.82 27.01 20.42
N ASP A 176 -9.79 27.76 20.00
CA ASP A 176 -9.79 29.24 20.01
C ASP A 176 -10.70 29.84 18.93
N GLU A 177 -12.01 29.66 19.10
CA GLU A 177 -13.04 30.16 18.17
C GLU A 177 -12.97 31.66 17.96
N LYS A 178 -12.52 32.41 18.96
CA LYS A 178 -12.41 33.86 18.89
C LYS A 178 -11.37 34.31 17.87
N HIS A 179 -10.25 33.59 17.75
CA HIS A 179 -9.15 33.98 16.86
C HIS A 179 -9.04 33.08 15.62
N ALA A 180 -9.85 32.02 15.51
CA ALA A 180 -9.94 31.20 14.31
C ALA A 180 -10.40 32.05 13.11
N PRO A 181 -9.64 32.11 12.00
CA PRO A 181 -10.02 32.92 10.86
C PRO A 181 -11.26 32.33 10.14
N PRO A 182 -12.23 33.17 9.75
CA PRO A 182 -13.34 32.70 8.91
C PRO A 182 -12.79 32.26 7.56
N VAL A 183 -13.42 31.24 6.97
CA VAL A 183 -13.20 30.86 5.57
C VAL A 183 -14.38 31.38 4.78
N ARG A 184 -14.09 32.25 3.80
CA ARG A 184 -15.10 33.02 3.06
C ARG A 184 -15.10 32.67 1.59
N LEU A 185 -16.21 32.99 0.94
CA LEU A 185 -16.39 32.80 -0.48
C LEU A 185 -15.91 34.04 -1.23
N PHE A 186 -15.05 33.85 -2.21
CA PHE A 186 -14.54 34.87 -3.09
C PHE A 186 -14.89 34.53 -4.54
N ARG A 187 -15.31 35.54 -5.29
CA ARG A 187 -15.32 35.52 -6.75
C ARG A 187 -13.93 35.95 -7.22
N PHE A 188 -13.27 35.07 -7.96
CA PHE A 188 -11.94 35.35 -8.51
C PHE A 188 -12.02 35.47 -10.02
N GLU A 189 -11.82 36.68 -10.53
CA GLU A 189 -11.72 36.98 -11.95
C GLU A 189 -10.30 36.63 -12.43
N VAL A 190 -10.18 35.67 -13.34
CA VAL A 190 -8.89 35.17 -13.84
C VAL A 190 -8.11 36.30 -14.53
N LYS A 191 -8.81 37.09 -15.36
CA LYS A 191 -8.20 38.23 -16.04
C LYS A 191 -7.96 39.35 -15.04
N GLY A 192 -6.69 39.72 -14.86
CA GLY A 192 -6.29 40.75 -13.90
C GLY A 192 -6.19 40.27 -12.45
N SER A 193 -6.42 38.97 -12.18
CA SER A 193 -6.25 38.33 -10.87
C SER A 193 -6.99 39.03 -9.73
N LYS A 194 -8.23 39.48 -10.00
CA LYS A 194 -9.02 40.25 -9.04
C LYS A 194 -9.88 39.32 -8.18
N SER A 195 -9.70 39.39 -6.87
CA SER A 195 -10.55 38.71 -5.89
C SER A 195 -11.58 39.67 -5.31
N THR A 196 -12.86 39.28 -5.34
CA THR A 196 -13.97 40.02 -4.71
C THR A 196 -14.65 39.11 -3.71
N ARG A 197 -14.69 39.53 -2.44
CA ARG A 197 -15.38 38.80 -1.38
C ARG A 197 -16.90 38.80 -1.62
N LEU A 198 -17.52 37.63 -1.56
CA LEU A 198 -18.96 37.44 -1.72
C LEU A 198 -19.72 37.26 -0.40
N THR A 199 -19.06 36.80 0.65
CA THR A 199 -19.71 36.50 1.94
C THR A 199 -19.13 37.31 3.10
N THR A 200 -19.98 37.56 4.10
CA THR A 200 -19.63 38.25 5.35
C THR A 200 -19.61 37.31 6.56
N ASN A 201 -19.62 36.01 6.33
CA ASN A 201 -19.72 34.98 7.35
C ASN A 201 -18.52 35.01 8.34
N THR A 202 -18.77 34.54 9.56
CA THR A 202 -17.76 34.44 10.63
C THR A 202 -17.29 33.01 10.87
N ASP A 203 -18.00 32.05 10.28
CA ASP A 203 -17.69 30.62 10.32
C ASP A 203 -16.78 30.21 9.16
N ARG A 204 -16.60 28.91 8.94
CA ARG A 204 -15.60 28.37 8.00
C ARG A 204 -16.26 27.57 6.89
N ILE A 205 -16.29 28.11 5.68
CA ILE A 205 -16.67 27.36 4.47
C ILE A 205 -15.71 26.19 4.24
N THR A 206 -16.25 24.98 4.15
CA THR A 206 -15.50 23.74 3.90
C THR A 206 -15.62 23.26 2.46
N SER A 207 -16.72 23.61 1.76
CA SER A 207 -17.01 23.13 0.40
C SER A 207 -17.80 24.18 -0.38
N VAL A 208 -17.66 24.20 -1.71
CA VAL A 208 -18.35 25.11 -2.64
C VAL A 208 -18.79 24.30 -3.86
N PHE A 209 -20.01 24.51 -4.34
CA PHE A 209 -20.57 23.85 -5.53
C PHE A 209 -21.33 24.87 -6.39
N ALA A 210 -20.86 25.15 -7.60
CA ALA A 210 -21.46 26.13 -8.51
C ALA A 210 -22.50 25.51 -9.43
N SER A 211 -23.58 26.25 -9.75
CA SER A 211 -24.54 25.83 -10.77
C SER A 211 -23.95 25.97 -12.19
N PRO A 212 -24.35 25.11 -13.15
CA PRO A 212 -23.82 25.15 -14.52
C PRO A 212 -23.98 26.49 -15.26
N ASP A 213 -24.99 27.28 -14.91
CA ASP A 213 -25.28 28.61 -15.48
C ASP A 213 -24.58 29.76 -14.74
N GLY A 214 -23.87 29.48 -13.66
CA GLY A 214 -23.16 30.46 -12.85
C GLY A 214 -24.06 31.40 -12.03
N ALA A 215 -25.37 31.11 -11.92
CA ALA A 215 -26.29 31.93 -11.15
C ALA A 215 -26.27 31.62 -9.64
N TRP A 216 -25.89 30.40 -9.26
CA TRP A 216 -25.99 29.90 -7.90
C TRP A 216 -24.71 29.24 -7.40
N ALA A 217 -24.53 29.27 -6.08
CA ALA A 217 -23.55 28.44 -5.39
C ALA A 217 -24.13 27.85 -4.11
N VAL A 218 -23.79 26.59 -3.81
CA VAL A 218 -24.04 25.97 -2.51
C VAL A 218 -22.72 25.91 -1.74
N THR A 219 -22.77 26.24 -0.45
CA THR A 219 -21.62 26.15 0.46
C THR A 219 -21.97 25.37 1.72
N LEU A 220 -20.98 24.65 2.25
CA LEU A 220 -21.03 23.99 3.55
C LEU A 220 -20.14 24.74 4.53
N HIS A 221 -20.63 24.98 5.75
CA HIS A 221 -19.94 25.77 6.76
C HIS A 221 -19.79 25.00 8.07
N ASN A 222 -18.57 24.88 8.57
CA ASN A 222 -18.29 24.46 9.94
C ASN A 222 -18.38 25.68 10.87
N ARG A 223 -19.17 25.55 11.95
CA ARG A 223 -19.47 26.62 12.92
C ARG A 223 -18.80 26.43 14.29
N SER A 224 -18.21 25.27 14.55
CA SER A 224 -17.50 24.95 15.79
C SER A 224 -16.22 24.15 15.50
N LEU A 225 -15.09 24.55 16.07
CA LEU A 225 -13.83 23.80 16.08
C LEU A 225 -14.01 22.48 16.84
N ALA A 226 -14.87 22.48 17.86
CA ALA A 226 -15.27 21.30 18.61
C ALA A 226 -16.34 20.43 17.90
N GLU A 227 -16.75 20.76 16.67
CA GLU A 227 -17.80 19.99 15.98
C GLU A 227 -17.41 18.53 15.78
N ILE A 228 -16.15 18.24 15.49
CA ILE A 228 -15.66 16.86 15.40
C ILE A 228 -15.65 16.17 16.77
N TYR A 229 -15.39 16.92 17.85
CA TYR A 229 -15.32 16.40 19.21
C TYR A 229 -16.70 15.98 19.71
N ASP A 230 -17.72 16.84 19.57
CA ASP A 230 -19.02 16.62 20.21
C ASP A 230 -20.26 16.73 19.31
N GLN A 231 -20.12 17.25 18.08
CA GLN A 231 -21.20 17.51 17.12
C GLN A 231 -22.39 18.34 17.67
N LYS A 232 -22.23 19.08 18.77
CA LYS A 232 -23.31 19.87 19.39
C LYS A 232 -23.70 21.08 18.54
N VAL A 233 -22.72 21.69 17.87
CA VAL A 233 -22.96 22.80 16.93
C VAL A 233 -22.93 22.27 15.51
N LYS A 234 -24.11 22.12 14.93
CA LYS A 234 -24.27 21.56 13.58
C LYS A 234 -23.63 22.46 12.51
N PRO A 235 -22.96 21.86 11.50
CA PRO A 235 -22.66 22.55 10.26
C PRO A 235 -23.93 23.11 9.60
N VAL A 236 -23.77 24.16 8.80
CA VAL A 236 -24.88 24.78 8.06
C VAL A 236 -24.58 24.82 6.57
N THR A 237 -25.66 24.83 5.78
CA THR A 237 -25.60 24.90 4.32
C THR A 237 -26.22 26.20 3.85
N PHE A 238 -25.60 26.90 2.91
CA PHE A 238 -26.17 28.09 2.28
C PHE A 238 -26.31 27.91 0.77
N LEU A 239 -27.40 28.45 0.23
CA LEU A 239 -27.59 28.72 -1.19
C LEU A 239 -27.38 30.21 -1.44
N HIS A 240 -26.43 30.55 -2.30
CA HIS A 240 -26.10 31.91 -2.69
C HIS A 240 -26.65 32.19 -4.08
N ASP A 241 -27.49 33.23 -4.20
CA ASP A 241 -27.82 33.88 -5.46
C ASP A 241 -26.68 34.84 -5.81
N LEU A 242 -25.87 34.46 -6.81
CA LEU A 242 -24.67 35.19 -7.17
C LEU A 242 -24.97 36.49 -7.94
N LYS A 243 -26.21 36.64 -8.44
CA LYS A 243 -26.64 37.85 -9.15
C LYS A 243 -27.15 38.90 -8.17
N SER A 244 -28.00 38.52 -7.22
CA SER A 244 -28.53 39.45 -6.21
C SER A 244 -27.62 39.63 -5.00
N GLY A 245 -26.67 38.71 -4.78
CA GLY A 245 -25.83 38.65 -3.58
C GLY A 245 -26.55 38.09 -2.35
N ARG A 246 -27.81 37.66 -2.50
CA ARG A 246 -28.59 37.09 -1.39
C ARG A 246 -28.10 35.70 -1.05
N SER A 247 -27.94 35.43 0.24
CA SER A 247 -27.65 34.09 0.77
C SER A 247 -28.82 33.60 1.60
N THR A 248 -29.24 32.36 1.37
CA THR A 248 -30.33 31.70 2.10
C THR A 248 -29.79 30.45 2.77
N GLN A 249 -29.93 30.35 4.09
CA GLN A 249 -29.59 29.12 4.79
C GLN A 249 -30.60 28.03 4.39
N LEU A 250 -30.10 26.88 3.96
CA LEU A 250 -30.91 25.71 3.68
C LEU A 250 -31.02 24.82 4.93
N PHE A 251 -32.12 24.09 5.03
CA PHE A 251 -32.32 23.02 6.02
C PHE A 251 -32.21 23.45 7.50
N ALA A 252 -32.45 24.72 7.81
CA ALA A 252 -32.30 25.28 9.15
C ALA A 252 -33.10 24.51 10.23
N ASP A 253 -34.30 24.04 9.88
CA ASP A 253 -35.23 23.37 10.80
C ASP A 253 -35.15 21.83 10.74
N GLY A 254 -34.17 21.26 10.02
CA GLY A 254 -34.09 19.82 9.72
C GLY A 254 -32.93 19.07 10.37
N LYS A 255 -33.06 17.74 10.45
CA LYS A 255 -31.96 16.79 10.79
C LYS A 255 -31.14 16.40 9.54
N VAL A 256 -31.21 17.21 8.49
CA VAL A 256 -30.54 16.93 7.22
C VAL A 256 -29.16 17.58 7.26
N LEU A 257 -28.10 16.78 7.15
CA LEU A 257 -26.71 17.24 7.02
C LEU A 257 -26.20 16.89 5.61
N PRO A 258 -26.45 17.75 4.61
CA PRO A 258 -26.05 17.47 3.23
C PRO A 258 -24.56 17.19 3.09
N ARG A 259 -24.24 16.23 2.26
CA ARG A 259 -22.93 15.86 1.72
C ARG A 259 -23.09 15.78 0.21
N GLU A 260 -22.05 16.12 -0.55
CA GLU A 260 -21.97 15.97 -2.02
C GLU A 260 -23.13 16.65 -2.79
N PHE A 261 -22.85 17.63 -3.64
CA PHE A 261 -23.90 18.33 -4.38
C PHE A 261 -23.71 18.18 -5.87
N ASP A 262 -24.76 17.68 -6.55
CA ASP A 262 -24.76 17.44 -7.98
C ASP A 262 -25.87 18.27 -8.65
N TRP A 263 -25.48 19.38 -9.27
CA TRP A 263 -26.39 20.26 -9.99
C TRP A 263 -26.93 19.63 -11.28
N THR A 264 -28.24 19.76 -11.51
CA THR A 264 -28.85 19.39 -12.78
C THR A 264 -28.31 20.28 -13.91
N GLY A 265 -28.25 19.73 -15.13
CA GLY A 265 -27.69 20.45 -16.28
C GLY A 265 -28.43 21.75 -16.65
N ASP A 266 -29.69 21.88 -16.23
CA ASP A 266 -30.53 23.06 -16.43
C ASP A 266 -30.49 24.06 -15.25
N SER A 267 -29.68 23.79 -14.22
CA SER A 267 -29.53 24.61 -13.01
C SER A 267 -30.81 24.83 -12.20
N LYS A 268 -31.90 24.09 -12.47
CA LYS A 268 -33.17 24.25 -11.73
C LYS A 268 -33.17 23.57 -10.36
N GLY A 269 -32.25 22.65 -10.14
CA GLY A 269 -32.08 22.01 -8.85
C GLY A 269 -30.78 21.23 -8.75
N PHE A 270 -30.61 20.56 -7.63
CA PHE A 270 -29.46 19.71 -7.38
C PHE A 270 -29.86 18.52 -6.52
N TYR A 271 -29.11 17.42 -6.69
CA TYR A 271 -29.15 16.29 -5.80
C TYR A 271 -28.11 16.46 -4.70
N PHE A 272 -28.39 15.90 -3.53
CA PHE A 272 -27.40 15.77 -2.47
C PHE A 272 -27.66 14.53 -1.63
N SER A 273 -26.59 13.94 -1.09
CA SER A 273 -26.71 12.86 -0.11
C SER A 273 -26.73 13.43 1.31
N ALA A 274 -27.32 12.73 2.27
CA ALA A 274 -27.20 13.09 3.68
C ALA A 274 -27.22 11.84 4.55
N PRO A 275 -26.33 11.73 5.57
CA PRO A 275 -26.37 10.64 6.50
C PRO A 275 -27.64 10.72 7.35
N TYR A 276 -28.22 9.56 7.62
CA TYR A 276 -29.37 9.41 8.49
C TYR A 276 -29.06 8.39 9.58
N THR A 277 -29.32 8.80 10.82
CA THR A 277 -29.20 8.02 12.06
C THR A 277 -30.48 8.18 12.87
N THR A 278 -30.80 7.25 13.77
CA THR A 278 -31.83 7.42 14.79
C THR A 278 -31.37 8.32 15.93
N HIS A 279 -30.07 8.42 16.22
CA HIS A 279 -29.56 9.24 17.32
C HIS A 279 -29.86 10.73 17.11
N PRO A 280 -30.31 11.51 18.12
CA PRO A 280 -30.85 12.86 17.91
C PRO A 280 -29.94 13.85 17.15
N TYR A 281 -28.62 13.79 17.34
CA TYR A 281 -27.68 14.72 16.71
C TYR A 281 -26.28 14.17 16.39
N LEU A 282 -25.99 12.91 16.72
CA LEU A 282 -24.66 12.29 16.51
C LEU A 282 -24.77 11.35 15.31
N TYR A 283 -23.86 11.46 14.35
CA TYR A 283 -23.96 10.78 13.05
C TYR A 283 -22.94 9.64 12.86
N ASN A 284 -22.47 9.05 13.96
CA ASN A 284 -21.35 8.11 13.97
C ASN A 284 -21.65 6.79 13.22
N ALA A 285 -22.88 6.27 13.32
CA ALA A 285 -23.37 5.22 12.43
C ALA A 285 -24.62 5.70 11.68
N SER A 286 -24.66 5.50 10.36
CA SER A 286 -25.72 6.06 9.53
C SER A 286 -25.90 5.32 8.20
N VAL A 287 -26.99 5.61 7.51
CA VAL A 287 -27.15 5.28 6.09
C VAL A 287 -27.21 6.56 5.27
N ASN A 288 -26.66 6.53 4.06
CA ASN A 288 -26.72 7.69 3.17
C ASN A 288 -28.06 7.69 2.41
N LEU A 289 -28.84 8.75 2.60
CA LEU A 289 -30.10 8.98 1.89
C LEU A 289 -29.90 10.04 0.80
N LEU A 290 -30.69 9.95 -0.27
CA LEU A 290 -30.65 10.91 -1.39
C LEU A 290 -31.81 11.91 -1.31
N TYR A 291 -31.52 13.15 -1.65
CA TYR A 291 -32.48 14.24 -1.72
C TYR A 291 -32.32 15.02 -3.03
N TYR A 292 -33.40 15.66 -3.45
CA TYR A 292 -33.42 16.63 -4.53
C TYR A 292 -33.94 17.97 -4.00
N TYR A 293 -33.25 19.05 -4.32
CA TYR A 293 -33.67 20.41 -4.02
C TYR A 293 -34.08 21.14 -5.30
N ASP A 294 -35.32 21.64 -5.34
CA ASP A 294 -35.83 22.52 -6.39
C ASP A 294 -35.57 23.98 -5.99
N VAL A 295 -34.79 24.70 -6.79
CA VAL A 295 -34.38 26.08 -6.49
C VAL A 295 -35.55 27.05 -6.57
N ALA A 296 -36.39 26.93 -7.60
CA ALA A 296 -37.49 27.86 -7.83
C ALA A 296 -38.60 27.68 -6.79
N ALA A 297 -38.94 26.43 -6.47
CA ALA A 297 -39.93 26.10 -5.44
C ALA A 297 -39.37 26.21 -4.01
N SER A 298 -38.05 26.33 -3.85
CA SER A 298 -37.36 26.24 -2.55
C SER A 298 -37.78 24.99 -1.77
N LYS A 299 -37.91 23.86 -2.47
CA LYS A 299 -38.50 22.61 -1.97
C LYS A 299 -37.46 21.51 -1.95
N VAL A 300 -37.33 20.84 -0.81
CA VAL A 300 -36.55 19.61 -0.67
C VAL A 300 -37.47 18.38 -0.74
N THR A 301 -37.07 17.40 -1.54
CA THR A 301 -37.77 16.12 -1.70
C THR A 301 -36.79 14.99 -1.42
N LYS A 302 -37.11 14.08 -0.49
CA LYS A 302 -36.37 12.83 -0.33
C LYS A 302 -36.60 11.95 -1.55
N VAL A 303 -35.53 11.49 -2.18
CA VAL A 303 -35.59 10.57 -3.32
C VAL A 303 -35.70 9.15 -2.78
N ASP A 304 -36.79 8.46 -3.11
CA ASP A 304 -36.92 7.04 -2.79
C ASP A 304 -36.08 6.21 -3.76
N VAL A 305 -34.98 5.65 -3.25
CA VAL A 305 -34.10 4.75 -4.01
C VAL A 305 -34.56 3.29 -3.98
N GLY A 306 -35.64 2.99 -3.26
CA GLY A 306 -36.24 1.66 -3.13
C GLY A 306 -35.32 0.62 -2.47
N TRP A 307 -34.39 1.06 -1.62
CA TRP A 307 -33.33 0.22 -1.05
C TRP A 307 -32.99 0.65 0.38
N GLU A 308 -33.20 -0.25 1.35
CA GLU A 308 -33.14 0.09 2.78
C GLU A 308 -31.74 0.40 3.30
N ASN A 309 -30.71 -0.16 2.67
CA ASN A 309 -29.32 0.10 3.06
C ASN A 309 -28.82 1.48 2.62
N GLY A 310 -29.61 2.20 1.81
CA GLY A 310 -29.25 3.50 1.28
C GLY A 310 -28.18 3.44 0.19
N LEU A 311 -27.55 4.58 -0.05
CA LEU A 311 -26.47 4.74 -1.00
C LEU A 311 -25.13 4.24 -0.42
N SER A 312 -24.31 3.62 -1.26
CA SER A 312 -22.90 3.34 -0.94
C SER A 312 -22.04 4.60 -1.09
N SER A 313 -22.34 5.42 -2.09
CA SER A 313 -21.63 6.66 -2.45
C SER A 313 -22.60 7.69 -3.05
N GLY A 314 -22.12 8.86 -3.44
CA GLY A 314 -22.89 9.83 -4.24
C GLY A 314 -23.44 9.28 -5.57
N VAL A 315 -24.18 10.14 -6.28
CA VAL A 315 -24.82 9.81 -7.57
C VAL A 315 -24.02 10.39 -8.74
N SER A 316 -24.16 9.79 -9.91
CA SER A 316 -23.63 10.36 -11.16
C SER A 316 -24.78 10.72 -12.09
N LEU A 317 -24.96 12.01 -12.38
CA LEU A 317 -26.13 12.49 -13.12
C LEU A 317 -26.15 12.06 -14.59
N THR A 318 -27.36 11.86 -15.10
CA THR A 318 -27.71 11.77 -16.52
C THR A 318 -28.67 12.92 -16.87
N PRO A 319 -28.87 13.27 -18.15
CA PRO A 319 -29.84 14.31 -18.53
C PRO A 319 -31.27 14.06 -18.03
N ASP A 320 -31.64 12.80 -17.83
CA ASP A 320 -32.96 12.33 -17.41
C ASP A 320 -33.01 11.79 -15.97
N GLY A 321 -31.93 11.89 -15.19
CA GLY A 321 -31.86 11.29 -13.86
C GLY A 321 -30.42 11.08 -13.37
N PHE A 322 -30.08 9.85 -12.96
CA PHE A 322 -28.75 9.51 -12.46
C PHE A 322 -28.48 8.00 -12.44
N VAL A 323 -27.20 7.63 -12.29
CA VAL A 323 -26.74 6.30 -11.90
C VAL A 323 -26.25 6.36 -10.45
N ALA A 324 -26.55 5.34 -9.65
CA ALA A 324 -26.13 5.24 -8.26
C ALA A 324 -25.63 3.84 -7.90
N LEU A 325 -24.74 3.77 -6.90
CA LEU A 325 -24.34 2.54 -6.24
C LEU A 325 -25.09 2.44 -4.91
N LEU A 326 -25.84 1.36 -4.73
CA LEU A 326 -26.61 1.08 -3.53
C LEU A 326 -25.84 0.10 -2.63
N ALA A 327 -25.84 0.38 -1.33
CA ALA A 327 -25.12 -0.37 -0.31
C ALA A 327 -25.62 -1.83 -0.19
N ASN A 328 -24.78 -2.84 -0.37
CA ASN A 328 -25.23 -4.24 -0.39
C ASN A 328 -24.20 -5.18 0.26
N GLY A 329 -23.90 -4.92 1.53
CA GLY A 329 -22.92 -5.67 2.32
C GLY A 329 -21.49 -5.41 1.85
N ALA A 330 -20.68 -6.44 1.64
CA ALA A 330 -19.35 -6.31 1.06
C ALA A 330 -19.39 -5.84 -0.41
N ARG A 331 -20.54 -5.92 -1.08
CA ARG A 331 -20.71 -5.48 -2.47
C ARG A 331 -21.56 -4.22 -2.57
N ASN A 332 -21.59 -3.65 -3.77
CA ASN A 332 -22.54 -2.63 -4.15
C ASN A 332 -23.47 -3.17 -5.25
N ARG A 333 -24.63 -2.54 -5.39
CA ARG A 333 -25.56 -2.81 -6.49
C ARG A 333 -25.80 -1.55 -7.32
N ALA A 334 -25.46 -1.61 -8.60
CA ALA A 334 -25.62 -0.48 -9.50
C ALA A 334 -27.07 -0.37 -10.02
N ALA A 335 -27.60 0.85 -10.09
CA ALA A 335 -28.91 1.12 -10.66
C ALA A 335 -28.94 2.47 -11.38
N ARG A 336 -29.74 2.54 -12.46
CA ARG A 336 -30.12 3.80 -13.12
C ARG A 336 -31.47 4.25 -12.58
N PHE A 337 -31.62 5.54 -12.37
CA PHE A 337 -32.83 6.20 -11.96
C PHE A 337 -33.21 7.22 -13.03
N THR A 338 -34.46 7.17 -13.49
CA THR A 338 -35.02 8.16 -14.44
C THR A 338 -36.07 8.97 -13.72
N ARG A 339 -36.06 10.30 -13.92
CA ARG A 339 -36.95 11.23 -13.26
C ARG A 339 -38.09 11.65 -14.18
N THR A 340 -39.33 11.61 -13.69
CA THR A 340 -40.50 12.17 -14.35
C THR A 340 -41.30 12.96 -13.33
N GLY A 341 -41.32 14.29 -13.45
CA GLY A 341 -41.84 15.18 -12.40
C GLY A 341 -41.09 15.00 -11.08
N ASP A 342 -41.83 14.72 -10.00
CA ASP A 342 -41.29 14.46 -8.66
C ASP A 342 -41.14 12.94 -8.36
N THR A 343 -41.09 12.09 -9.38
CA THR A 343 -40.96 10.63 -9.23
C THR A 343 -39.68 10.12 -9.90
N TRP A 344 -39.02 9.16 -9.26
CA TRP A 344 -37.83 8.47 -9.77
C TRP A 344 -38.13 6.99 -9.97
N THR A 345 -37.87 6.49 -11.18
CA THR A 345 -38.04 5.07 -11.52
C THR A 345 -36.69 4.39 -11.58
N ARG A 346 -36.51 3.35 -10.76
CA ARG A 346 -35.27 2.55 -10.69
C ARG A 346 -35.29 1.42 -11.72
N THR A 347 -34.17 1.26 -12.42
CA THR A 347 -33.85 0.08 -13.22
C THR A 347 -32.47 -0.44 -12.83
N TRP A 348 -32.37 -1.73 -12.52
CA TRP A 348 -31.10 -2.36 -12.16
C TRP A 348 -30.13 -2.40 -13.32
N ILE A 349 -28.85 -2.22 -13.02
CA ILE A 349 -27.75 -2.43 -13.97
C ILE A 349 -27.11 -3.77 -13.63
N ASP A 350 -27.11 -4.68 -14.60
CA ASP A 350 -26.52 -6.02 -14.45
C ASP A 350 -25.00 -5.96 -14.68
N THR A 351 -24.30 -5.35 -13.73
CA THR A 351 -22.83 -5.32 -13.68
C THR A 351 -22.40 -5.44 -12.23
N GLU A 352 -21.67 -6.52 -11.94
CA GLU A 352 -21.21 -6.81 -10.59
C GLU A 352 -19.90 -6.11 -10.25
N ASN A 353 -19.58 -6.05 -8.96
CA ASN A 353 -18.27 -5.63 -8.44
C ASN A 353 -17.87 -4.20 -8.89
N VAL A 354 -18.86 -3.32 -9.02
CA VAL A 354 -18.66 -1.90 -9.34
C VAL A 354 -18.50 -1.10 -8.04
N HIS A 355 -17.42 -0.33 -7.94
CA HIS A 355 -17.06 0.40 -6.73
C HIS A 355 -17.10 1.92 -6.88
N ALA A 356 -17.10 2.43 -8.11
CA ALA A 356 -17.27 3.86 -8.42
C ALA A 356 -17.83 4.03 -9.83
N VAL A 357 -18.58 5.11 -10.08
CA VAL A 357 -19.16 5.45 -11.39
C VAL A 357 -19.07 6.95 -11.66
N THR A 358 -18.86 7.33 -12.91
CA THR A 358 -18.91 8.72 -13.40
C THR A 358 -19.41 8.72 -14.83
N VAL A 359 -20.49 9.45 -15.08
CA VAL A 359 -21.22 9.50 -16.37
C VAL A 359 -20.89 10.83 -17.06
N THR A 360 -20.73 10.79 -18.39
CA THR A 360 -20.57 12.01 -19.19
C THR A 360 -21.83 12.87 -19.13
N LYS A 361 -21.69 14.20 -19.30
CA LYS A 361 -22.83 15.13 -19.16
C LYS A 361 -23.97 14.85 -20.14
N ASP A 362 -23.69 14.28 -21.30
CA ASP A 362 -24.69 13.85 -22.30
C ASP A 362 -25.38 12.51 -21.96
N GLY A 363 -24.92 11.81 -20.91
CA GLY A 363 -25.46 10.53 -20.48
C GLY A 363 -25.11 9.34 -21.37
N GLN A 364 -24.18 9.48 -22.33
CA GLN A 364 -23.89 8.44 -23.32
C GLN A 364 -22.76 7.50 -22.92
N GLN A 365 -21.82 7.95 -22.08
CA GLN A 365 -20.66 7.18 -21.66
C GLN A 365 -20.54 7.16 -20.14
N ILE A 366 -19.90 6.10 -19.63
CA ILE A 366 -19.64 5.93 -18.21
C ILE A 366 -18.23 5.39 -17.99
N VAL A 367 -17.52 6.00 -17.06
CA VAL A 367 -16.30 5.46 -16.48
C VAL A 367 -16.65 4.84 -15.13
N TYR A 368 -16.24 3.60 -14.88
CA TYR A 368 -16.52 2.92 -13.63
C TYR A 368 -15.34 2.08 -13.16
N THR A 369 -15.19 1.93 -11.85
CA THR A 369 -14.17 1.04 -11.27
C THR A 369 -14.76 -0.33 -11.00
N THR A 370 -14.08 -1.38 -11.44
CA THR A 370 -14.42 -2.77 -11.14
C THR A 370 -13.26 -3.52 -10.49
N SER A 371 -13.55 -4.37 -9.51
CA SER A 371 -12.55 -5.15 -8.76
C SER A 371 -13.21 -6.21 -7.88
N THR A 372 -12.56 -7.33 -7.65
CA THR A 372 -12.88 -8.23 -6.52
C THR A 372 -11.71 -8.24 -5.54
N SER A 373 -11.89 -8.81 -4.34
CA SER A 373 -10.79 -9.00 -3.40
C SER A 373 -9.61 -9.84 -3.95
N GLY A 374 -9.82 -10.61 -5.02
CA GLY A 374 -8.79 -11.36 -5.74
C GLY A 374 -8.44 -10.81 -7.12
N GLU A 375 -9.00 -9.67 -7.53
CA GLU A 375 -8.77 -9.07 -8.85
C GLU A 375 -8.48 -7.57 -8.73
N PRO A 376 -7.24 -7.13 -9.01
CA PRO A 376 -6.84 -5.72 -8.92
C PRO A 376 -7.78 -4.78 -9.65
N ALA A 377 -8.01 -3.61 -9.04
CA ALA A 377 -8.97 -2.65 -9.54
C ALA A 377 -8.59 -2.11 -10.93
N LYS A 378 -9.60 -2.00 -11.80
CA LYS A 378 -9.48 -1.40 -13.12
C LYS A 378 -10.57 -0.35 -13.29
N TRP A 379 -10.24 0.71 -14.01
CA TRP A 379 -11.24 1.64 -14.50
C TRP A 379 -11.62 1.21 -15.90
N MET A 380 -12.90 1.14 -16.16
CA MET A 380 -13.51 0.72 -17.40
C MET A 380 -14.25 1.92 -18.01
N LEU A 381 -14.24 2.02 -19.33
CA LEU A 381 -15.09 2.93 -20.10
C LEU A 381 -16.13 2.08 -20.84
N ALA A 382 -17.39 2.45 -20.76
CA ALA A 382 -18.48 1.83 -21.50
C ALA A 382 -19.46 2.87 -22.05
N LYS A 383 -20.30 2.46 -23.01
CA LYS A 383 -21.52 3.19 -23.37
C LYS A 383 -22.60 2.93 -22.33
N LEU A 384 -23.37 3.94 -21.98
CA LEU A 384 -24.54 3.83 -21.12
C LEU A 384 -25.82 3.77 -21.98
N ASP A 385 -26.31 2.57 -22.27
CA ASP A 385 -27.54 2.35 -23.04
C ASP A 385 -28.67 1.89 -22.12
N GLY A 386 -29.57 2.81 -21.78
CA GLY A 386 -30.56 2.57 -20.74
C GLY A 386 -29.89 2.20 -19.42
N ALA A 387 -30.25 1.06 -18.85
CA ALA A 387 -29.63 0.50 -17.64
C ALA A 387 -28.57 -0.56 -17.94
N ARG A 388 -27.81 -0.43 -19.04
CA ARG A 388 -26.78 -1.38 -19.44
C ARG A 388 -25.46 -0.69 -19.74
N PHE A 389 -24.36 -1.32 -19.32
CA PHE A 389 -23.01 -0.95 -19.75
C PHE A 389 -22.66 -1.76 -20.99
N VAL A 390 -22.53 -1.07 -22.12
CA VAL A 390 -22.33 -1.69 -23.44
C VAL A 390 -20.91 -1.42 -23.92
N GLU A 391 -20.29 -2.42 -24.55
CA GLU A 391 -18.91 -2.37 -25.08
C GLU A 391 -17.89 -1.91 -24.02
N PRO A 392 -17.82 -2.54 -22.83
CA PRO A 392 -16.86 -2.15 -21.81
C PRO A 392 -15.43 -2.43 -22.29
N ARG A 393 -14.54 -1.45 -22.09
CA ARG A 393 -13.11 -1.55 -22.39
C ARG A 393 -12.28 -0.92 -21.28
N THR A 394 -11.07 -1.40 -21.08
CA THR A 394 -10.15 -0.86 -20.06
C THR A 394 -9.85 0.61 -20.35
N PHE A 395 -10.14 1.47 -19.39
CA PHE A 395 -9.77 2.88 -19.38
C PHE A 395 -8.42 3.09 -18.66
N LEU A 396 -8.24 2.48 -17.48
CA LEU A 396 -6.99 2.54 -16.72
C LEU A 396 -6.82 1.24 -15.93
N GLU A 397 -5.60 0.71 -15.91
CA GLU A 397 -5.23 -0.48 -15.13
C GLU A 397 -3.96 -0.18 -14.34
N PRO A 398 -4.07 0.39 -13.13
CA PRO A 398 -2.93 0.66 -12.28
C PRO A 398 -2.22 -0.64 -11.89
N ASN A 399 -0.90 -0.58 -11.72
CA ASN A 399 -0.07 -1.72 -11.25
C ASN A 399 -0.20 -2.99 -12.10
N SER A 400 -0.23 -2.84 -13.43
CA SER A 400 -0.42 -3.95 -14.37
C SER A 400 0.61 -5.09 -14.23
N GLU A 401 1.79 -4.80 -13.66
CA GLU A 401 2.84 -5.75 -13.34
C GLU A 401 2.41 -6.84 -12.34
N TRP A 402 1.40 -6.58 -11.50
CA TRP A 402 0.88 -7.57 -10.54
C TRP A 402 0.31 -8.81 -11.21
N LYS A 403 -0.03 -8.77 -12.51
CA LYS A 403 -0.45 -9.94 -13.29
C LYS A 403 0.59 -11.06 -13.34
N LYS A 404 1.86 -10.76 -13.08
CA LYS A 404 2.96 -11.73 -13.03
C LYS A 404 3.15 -12.39 -11.66
N LYS A 405 2.39 -11.94 -10.65
CA LYS A 405 2.49 -12.37 -9.26
C LYS A 405 1.27 -13.23 -8.89
N PRO A 406 1.42 -14.24 -8.01
CA PRO A 406 0.28 -14.98 -7.49
C PRO A 406 -0.64 -14.05 -6.70
N ILE A 407 -1.93 -14.04 -7.02
CA ILE A 407 -2.94 -13.32 -6.24
C ILE A 407 -3.82 -14.34 -5.54
N ALA A 408 -4.06 -14.13 -4.25
CA ALA A 408 -4.89 -15.00 -3.44
C ALA A 408 -6.29 -15.14 -4.05
N LYS A 409 -6.75 -16.39 -4.20
CA LYS A 409 -8.17 -16.65 -4.44
C LYS A 409 -8.96 -16.10 -3.27
N THR A 410 -10.12 -15.52 -3.55
CA THR A 410 -11.02 -14.99 -2.51
C THR A 410 -12.42 -15.58 -2.60
N GLU A 411 -13.13 -15.54 -1.48
CA GLU A 411 -14.52 -16.01 -1.34
C GLU A 411 -15.25 -15.09 -0.35
N LEU A 412 -16.51 -14.74 -0.64
CA LEU A 412 -17.42 -14.22 0.37
C LEU A 412 -17.99 -15.39 1.18
N VAL A 413 -17.76 -15.35 2.48
CA VAL A 413 -18.22 -16.36 3.43
C VAL A 413 -19.29 -15.77 4.34
N THR A 414 -20.27 -16.60 4.70
CA THR A 414 -21.34 -16.19 5.60
C THR A 414 -21.49 -17.21 6.73
N TRP A 415 -21.86 -16.72 7.93
CA TRP A 415 -22.09 -17.54 9.13
C TRP A 415 -23.14 -16.88 10.04
N LYS A 416 -23.62 -17.63 11.04
CA LYS A 416 -24.48 -17.07 12.09
C LYS A 416 -23.61 -16.42 13.18
N GLY A 417 -23.79 -15.13 13.39
CA GLY A 417 -23.03 -14.33 14.35
C GLY A 417 -23.73 -14.18 15.70
N ALA A 418 -23.48 -13.05 16.36
CA ALA A 418 -24.24 -12.62 17.52
C ALA A 418 -25.74 -12.59 17.19
N GLN A 419 -26.57 -12.89 18.19
CA GLN A 419 -28.04 -12.94 18.05
C GLN A 419 -28.55 -13.90 16.97
N ASP A 420 -27.71 -14.82 16.48
CA ASP A 420 -27.97 -15.73 15.36
C ASP A 420 -28.37 -15.00 14.05
N GLU A 421 -27.99 -13.71 13.93
CA GLU A 421 -28.12 -12.94 12.70
C GLU A 421 -27.04 -13.39 11.68
N GLN A 422 -27.32 -13.17 10.39
CA GLN A 422 -26.40 -13.56 9.32
C GLN A 422 -25.27 -12.53 9.20
N VAL A 423 -24.03 -12.95 9.43
CA VAL A 423 -22.82 -12.14 9.21
C VAL A 423 -22.15 -12.61 7.92
N GLU A 424 -21.45 -11.70 7.25
CA GLU A 424 -20.56 -12.03 6.13
C GLU A 424 -19.16 -11.46 6.31
N GLY A 425 -18.24 -11.97 5.49
CA GLY A 425 -16.85 -11.54 5.47
C GLY A 425 -16.12 -12.10 4.26
N ILE A 426 -14.86 -11.69 4.11
CA ILE A 426 -14.02 -12.07 2.97
C ILE A 426 -12.97 -13.06 3.46
N LEU A 427 -12.87 -14.19 2.77
CA LEU A 427 -11.84 -15.20 3.00
C LEU A 427 -10.83 -15.18 1.85
N TYR A 428 -9.56 -14.94 2.17
CA TYR A 428 -8.43 -15.05 1.25
C TYR A 428 -7.75 -16.40 1.47
N TYR A 429 -7.46 -17.09 0.38
CA TYR A 429 -6.81 -18.39 0.41
C TYR A 429 -5.28 -18.25 0.40
N PRO A 430 -4.55 -19.20 1.02
CA PRO A 430 -3.11 -19.35 0.83
C PRO A 430 -2.75 -19.44 -0.66
N HIS A 431 -1.63 -18.83 -1.09
CA HIS A 431 -1.15 -18.97 -2.48
C HIS A 431 -0.86 -20.42 -2.87
N ASN A 432 -0.51 -21.26 -1.89
CA ASN A 432 -0.23 -22.68 -2.04
C ASN A 432 -1.37 -23.60 -1.56
N TYR A 433 -2.62 -23.11 -1.57
CA TYR A 433 -3.77 -23.87 -1.10
C TYR A 433 -3.95 -25.19 -1.86
N THR A 434 -4.11 -26.27 -1.11
CA THR A 434 -4.41 -27.62 -1.60
C THR A 434 -5.63 -28.15 -0.84
N PRO A 435 -6.71 -28.57 -1.52
CA PRO A 435 -7.87 -29.17 -0.86
C PRO A 435 -7.48 -30.34 0.06
N GLY A 436 -8.11 -30.42 1.23
CA GLY A 436 -7.87 -31.47 2.22
C GLY A 436 -6.69 -31.21 3.19
N LYS A 437 -5.90 -30.15 2.98
CA LYS A 437 -4.91 -29.67 3.96
C LYS A 437 -5.49 -28.55 4.83
N LYS A 438 -5.07 -28.54 6.10
CA LYS A 438 -5.32 -27.44 7.04
C LYS A 438 -4.20 -26.42 6.97
N TYR A 439 -4.54 -25.14 7.08
CA TYR A 439 -3.60 -24.04 6.99
C TYR A 439 -3.76 -23.08 8.18
N PRO A 440 -2.71 -22.29 8.53
CA PRO A 440 -2.84 -21.19 9.47
C PRO A 440 -3.94 -20.19 9.08
N LEU A 441 -4.48 -19.48 10.07
CA LEU A 441 -5.45 -18.39 9.88
C LEU A 441 -4.89 -17.08 10.43
N VAL A 442 -5.05 -15.99 9.69
CA VAL A 442 -4.89 -14.62 10.20
C VAL A 442 -6.23 -13.90 10.10
N VAL A 443 -6.82 -13.55 11.23
CA VAL A 443 -8.04 -12.74 11.28
C VAL A 443 -7.64 -11.27 11.17
N MET A 444 -8.16 -10.56 10.17
CA MET A 444 -7.84 -9.17 9.84
C MET A 444 -9.09 -8.30 9.99
N ILE A 445 -9.20 -7.57 11.09
CA ILE A 445 -10.43 -6.86 11.46
C ILE A 445 -10.33 -5.39 11.03
N HIS A 446 -11.32 -4.87 10.30
CA HIS A 446 -11.32 -3.49 9.81
C HIS A 446 -11.57 -2.44 10.90
N GLY A 447 -11.09 -1.22 10.66
CA GLY A 447 -11.37 -0.03 11.45
C GLY A 447 -12.81 0.47 11.31
N GLY A 448 -13.23 1.45 12.12
CA GLY A 448 -14.64 1.85 12.19
C GLY A 448 -15.00 2.44 13.56
N PRO A 449 -16.04 1.91 14.25
CA PRO A 449 -16.70 0.63 13.97
C PRO A 449 -17.65 0.66 12.77
N HIS A 450 -18.08 1.85 12.36
CA HIS A 450 -18.94 2.04 11.19
C HIS A 450 -18.18 2.06 9.84
N GLY A 451 -17.12 1.24 9.73
CA GLY A 451 -16.42 0.92 8.48
C GLY A 451 -16.91 -0.41 7.91
N HIS A 452 -16.37 -0.83 6.76
CA HIS A 452 -16.53 -2.20 6.27
C HIS A 452 -15.37 -2.57 5.34
N ASP A 453 -15.13 -3.87 5.18
CA ASP A 453 -14.29 -4.42 4.13
C ASP A 453 -15.14 -4.72 2.88
N PRO A 454 -14.97 -3.96 1.78
CA PRO A 454 -15.64 -4.25 0.52
C PRO A 454 -14.98 -5.46 -0.16
N TYR A 455 -15.75 -6.18 -0.99
CA TYR A 455 -15.27 -7.22 -1.89
C TYR A 455 -14.52 -6.59 -3.08
N ALA A 456 -13.42 -5.90 -2.77
CA ALA A 456 -12.56 -5.16 -3.65
C ALA A 456 -11.09 -5.45 -3.30
N PHE A 457 -10.20 -5.33 -4.29
CA PHE A 457 -8.77 -5.50 -4.09
C PHE A 457 -8.22 -4.28 -3.35
N ASN A 458 -7.58 -4.49 -2.20
CA ASN A 458 -7.05 -3.39 -1.39
C ASN A 458 -5.84 -3.86 -0.58
N GLU A 459 -4.64 -3.61 -1.08
CA GLU A 459 -3.40 -3.84 -0.33
C GLU A 459 -2.99 -2.57 0.42
N SER A 460 -2.58 -2.71 1.67
CA SER A 460 -2.13 -1.55 2.47
C SER A 460 -1.12 -1.95 3.53
N MET A 461 -0.44 -0.96 4.12
CA MET A 461 0.42 -1.20 5.27
C MET A 461 -0.33 -1.80 6.47
N GLY A 462 -1.62 -1.46 6.63
CA GLY A 462 -2.47 -1.97 7.70
C GLY A 462 -2.84 -3.44 7.48
N TYR A 463 -3.08 -3.82 6.22
CA TYR A 463 -3.54 -5.16 5.83
C TYR A 463 -2.83 -5.60 4.54
N PRO A 464 -1.62 -6.19 4.63
CA PRO A 464 -0.85 -6.65 3.47
C PRO A 464 -1.22 -8.10 3.10
N HIS A 465 -2.39 -8.31 2.48
CA HIS A 465 -2.98 -9.63 2.27
C HIS A 465 -2.05 -10.58 1.51
N GLN A 466 -1.49 -10.15 0.37
CA GLN A 466 -0.63 -11.06 -0.41
C GLN A 466 0.60 -11.54 0.37
N LEU A 467 1.15 -10.75 1.30
CA LEU A 467 2.34 -11.15 2.07
C LEU A 467 2.04 -12.25 3.10
N TYR A 468 0.83 -12.27 3.65
CA TYR A 468 0.38 -13.35 4.54
C TYR A 468 -0.13 -14.57 3.77
N ALA A 469 -0.85 -14.38 2.66
CA ALA A 469 -1.27 -15.48 1.78
C ALA A 469 -0.05 -16.23 1.20
N GLN A 470 1.03 -15.52 0.88
CA GLN A 470 2.31 -16.08 0.44
C GLN A 470 3.01 -16.93 1.52
N ARG A 471 2.77 -16.65 2.80
CA ARG A 471 3.25 -17.45 3.95
C ARG A 471 2.40 -18.69 4.21
N GLY A 472 1.37 -18.91 3.40
CA GLY A 472 0.51 -20.09 3.50
C GLY A 472 -0.67 -19.91 4.46
N ALA A 473 -1.09 -18.69 4.79
CA ALA A 473 -2.24 -18.45 5.66
C ALA A 473 -3.54 -18.20 4.89
N PHE A 474 -4.66 -18.68 5.43
CA PHE A 474 -5.96 -18.08 5.18
C PHE A 474 -6.04 -16.72 5.86
N LEU A 475 -6.70 -15.76 5.24
CA LEU A 475 -6.99 -14.47 5.85
C LEU A 475 -8.49 -14.27 5.93
N PHE A 476 -8.99 -13.93 7.11
CA PHE A 476 -10.42 -13.78 7.35
C PHE A 476 -10.74 -12.34 7.78
N LYS A 477 -11.61 -11.69 7.00
CA LYS A 477 -12.00 -10.29 7.16
C LYS A 477 -13.50 -10.19 7.42
N PRO A 478 -13.94 -10.28 8.69
CA PRO A 478 -15.35 -10.22 9.04
C PRO A 478 -15.90 -8.79 9.01
N ASN A 479 -17.10 -8.63 8.46
CA ASN A 479 -17.89 -7.40 8.58
C ASN A 479 -18.91 -7.60 9.73
N TYR A 480 -18.49 -7.23 10.94
CA TYR A 480 -19.21 -7.46 12.19
C TYR A 480 -20.44 -6.53 12.36
N HIS A 481 -21.28 -6.80 13.36
CA HIS A 481 -22.37 -5.91 13.76
C HIS A 481 -21.85 -4.49 13.99
N GLY A 482 -22.49 -3.50 13.37
CA GLY A 482 -22.03 -2.09 13.39
C GLY A 482 -21.32 -1.64 12.11
N SER A 483 -20.82 -2.57 11.28
CA SER A 483 -20.21 -2.23 9.99
C SER A 483 -21.17 -1.43 9.09
N SER A 484 -20.62 -0.54 8.27
CA SER A 484 -21.40 0.19 7.26
C SER A 484 -21.77 -0.69 6.07
N ASN A 485 -22.66 -0.21 5.20
CA ASN A 485 -23.15 -0.90 3.98
C ASN A 485 -24.18 -2.05 4.20
N TYR A 486 -24.57 -2.34 5.44
CA TYR A 486 -25.58 -3.36 5.83
C TYR A 486 -26.92 -2.78 6.31
N GLY A 487 -27.12 -1.48 6.12
CA GLY A 487 -28.31 -0.77 6.54
C GLY A 487 -28.32 -0.32 8.00
N LEU A 488 -29.32 0.48 8.33
CA LEU A 488 -29.30 1.29 9.55
C LEU A 488 -29.36 0.44 10.82
N LYS A 489 -30.24 -0.57 10.85
CA LYS A 489 -30.38 -1.47 12.01
C LYS A 489 -29.04 -2.14 12.35
N TRP A 490 -28.32 -2.58 11.32
CA TRP A 490 -27.01 -3.21 11.50
C TRP A 490 -25.96 -2.21 12.00
N GLY A 491 -25.85 -1.05 11.35
CA GLY A 491 -24.89 0.00 11.73
C GLY A 491 -25.08 0.51 13.16
N GLU A 492 -26.33 0.61 13.64
CA GLU A 492 -26.64 1.09 14.98
C GLU A 492 -26.70 0.00 16.05
N SER A 493 -26.52 -1.27 15.68
CA SER A 493 -26.70 -2.43 16.58
C SER A 493 -25.79 -2.41 17.81
N ILE A 494 -24.64 -1.75 17.71
CA ILE A 494 -23.61 -1.63 18.75
C ILE A 494 -23.64 -0.27 19.50
N SER A 495 -24.61 0.60 19.18
CA SER A 495 -24.77 1.88 19.86
C SER A 495 -25.38 1.75 21.27
N GLY A 496 -25.34 2.82 22.07
CA GLY A 496 -26.08 2.92 23.32
C GLY A 496 -25.63 1.95 24.42
N GLY A 497 -24.32 1.74 24.56
CA GLY A 497 -23.71 0.90 25.59
C GLY A 497 -23.35 -0.51 25.13
N LYS A 498 -23.64 -0.86 23.87
CA LYS A 498 -23.46 -2.20 23.30
C LYS A 498 -22.14 -2.41 22.56
N TYR A 499 -21.32 -1.37 22.47
CA TYR A 499 -20.03 -1.43 21.81
C TYR A 499 -19.14 -2.52 22.43
N ASN A 500 -18.53 -3.36 21.59
CA ASN A 500 -17.82 -4.60 21.93
C ASN A 500 -18.64 -5.70 22.61
N ASP A 501 -19.98 -5.68 22.54
CA ASP A 501 -20.83 -6.79 23.03
C ASP A 501 -21.17 -7.80 21.93
N LEU A 502 -21.23 -7.39 20.66
CA LEU A 502 -21.66 -8.23 19.53
C LEU A 502 -20.49 -8.58 18.60
N GLU A 503 -19.59 -7.64 18.38
CA GLU A 503 -18.57 -7.65 17.34
C GLU A 503 -17.61 -8.82 17.51
N TRP A 504 -17.08 -9.01 18.73
CA TRP A 504 -16.16 -10.11 19.03
C TRP A 504 -16.85 -11.49 18.90
N ILE A 505 -18.16 -11.59 19.14
CA ILE A 505 -18.94 -12.82 18.96
C ILE A 505 -19.05 -13.15 17.48
N ASP A 506 -19.31 -12.15 16.64
CA ASP A 506 -19.35 -12.34 15.19
C ASP A 506 -18.02 -12.87 14.68
N VAL A 507 -16.91 -12.28 15.13
CA VAL A 507 -15.56 -12.71 14.76
C VAL A 507 -15.32 -14.16 15.17
N GLU A 508 -15.53 -14.50 16.44
CA GLU A 508 -15.26 -15.85 16.97
C GLU A 508 -16.16 -16.92 16.33
N LYS A 509 -17.46 -16.65 16.14
CA LYS A 509 -18.35 -17.59 15.43
C LYS A 509 -17.95 -17.78 13.97
N GLY A 510 -17.39 -16.76 13.33
CA GLY A 510 -16.84 -16.85 11.97
C GLY A 510 -15.60 -17.75 11.93
N VAL A 511 -14.69 -17.58 12.89
CA VAL A 511 -13.53 -18.46 13.08
C VAL A 511 -13.97 -19.90 13.31
N ASP A 512 -14.93 -20.14 14.21
CA ASP A 512 -15.44 -21.48 14.49
C ASP A 512 -16.08 -22.12 13.24
N ALA A 513 -16.81 -21.34 12.43
CA ALA A 513 -17.36 -21.81 11.17
C ALA A 513 -16.28 -22.24 10.16
N LEU A 514 -15.16 -21.50 10.08
CA LEU A 514 -14.02 -21.88 9.23
C LEU A 514 -13.27 -23.11 9.74
N ILE A 515 -13.12 -23.26 11.06
CA ILE A 515 -12.57 -24.46 11.69
C ILE A 515 -13.46 -25.68 11.39
N ALA A 516 -14.79 -25.52 11.49
CA ALA A 516 -15.74 -26.58 11.19
C ALA A 516 -15.72 -27.02 9.72
N ARG A 517 -15.35 -26.13 8.78
CA ARG A 517 -15.09 -26.49 7.37
C ARG A 517 -13.85 -27.40 7.20
N GLY A 518 -13.02 -27.55 8.22
CA GLY A 518 -11.84 -28.42 8.20
C GLY A 518 -10.64 -27.88 7.43
N ILE A 519 -10.64 -26.59 7.07
CA ILE A 519 -9.59 -25.93 6.28
C ILE A 519 -8.57 -25.17 7.15
N ILE A 520 -8.91 -24.90 8.41
CA ILE A 520 -8.07 -24.15 9.36
C ILE A 520 -7.38 -25.10 10.34
N ASP A 521 -6.11 -24.83 10.63
CA ASP A 521 -5.38 -25.40 11.76
C ASP A 521 -5.66 -24.55 13.03
N PRO A 522 -6.45 -25.05 14.01
CA PRO A 522 -6.84 -24.28 15.18
C PRO A 522 -5.67 -23.97 16.13
N ASP A 523 -4.53 -24.65 15.98
CA ASP A 523 -3.32 -24.35 16.77
C ASP A 523 -2.44 -23.26 16.13
N LYS A 524 -2.79 -22.81 14.91
CA LYS A 524 -2.06 -21.78 14.16
C LYS A 524 -2.98 -20.65 13.73
N MET A 525 -3.38 -19.83 14.70
CA MET A 525 -4.21 -18.65 14.44
C MET A 525 -3.55 -17.37 14.94
N GLY A 526 -3.56 -16.32 14.11
CA GLY A 526 -3.18 -14.96 14.48
C GLY A 526 -4.37 -14.00 14.30
N VAL A 527 -4.31 -12.84 14.95
CA VAL A 527 -5.32 -11.78 14.82
C VAL A 527 -4.64 -10.43 14.69
N MET A 528 -5.16 -9.55 13.85
CA MET A 528 -4.65 -8.20 13.69
C MET A 528 -5.72 -7.21 13.24
N GLY A 529 -5.47 -5.94 13.52
CA GLY A 529 -6.30 -4.85 13.06
C GLY A 529 -5.66 -3.48 13.27
N TRP A 530 -6.29 -2.49 12.66
CA TRP A 530 -5.93 -1.07 12.79
C TRP A 530 -7.15 -0.28 13.28
N SER A 531 -6.96 0.72 14.15
CA SER A 531 -8.06 1.52 14.71
C SER A 531 -9.07 0.63 15.45
N ASN A 532 -10.38 0.76 15.22
CA ASN A 532 -11.40 -0.13 15.77
C ASN A 532 -11.09 -1.64 15.61
N GLY A 533 -10.43 -2.02 14.52
CA GLY A 533 -10.01 -3.41 14.32
C GLY A 533 -8.95 -3.86 15.32
N SER A 534 -8.07 -2.94 15.73
CA SER A 534 -7.10 -3.15 16.81
C SER A 534 -7.79 -3.22 18.17
N ILE A 535 -8.82 -2.40 18.42
CA ILE A 535 -9.64 -2.47 19.64
C ILE A 535 -10.28 -3.85 19.79
N ILE A 536 -10.91 -4.38 18.73
CA ILE A 536 -11.48 -5.73 18.73
C ILE A 536 -10.38 -6.80 18.84
N THR A 537 -9.23 -6.60 18.18
CA THR A 537 -8.06 -7.49 18.31
C THR A 537 -7.62 -7.61 19.77
N ILE A 538 -7.47 -6.48 20.47
CA ILE A 538 -7.12 -6.42 21.89
C ILE A 538 -8.22 -7.08 22.72
N GLU A 539 -9.49 -6.78 22.44
CA GLU A 539 -10.62 -7.37 23.15
C GLU A 539 -10.58 -8.91 23.10
N LEU A 540 -10.30 -9.48 21.92
CA LEU A 540 -10.17 -10.92 21.73
C LEU A 540 -9.03 -11.53 22.57
N THR A 541 -7.86 -10.87 22.66
CA THR A 541 -6.75 -11.40 23.47
C THR A 541 -7.04 -11.40 24.97
N THR A 542 -7.95 -10.53 25.45
CA THR A 542 -8.40 -10.58 26.85
C THR A 542 -9.42 -11.70 27.13
N ARG A 543 -10.04 -12.28 26.09
CA ARG A 543 -11.13 -13.26 26.22
C ARG A 543 -10.71 -14.70 25.92
N THR A 544 -9.71 -14.91 25.07
CA THR A 544 -9.30 -16.24 24.61
C THR A 544 -7.80 -16.35 24.34
N THR A 545 -7.26 -17.57 24.43
CA THR A 545 -5.85 -17.89 24.18
C THR A 545 -5.63 -18.67 22.88
N ARG A 546 -6.66 -18.80 22.03
CA ARG A 546 -6.56 -19.54 20.76
C ARG A 546 -5.65 -18.83 19.74
N TYR A 547 -5.53 -17.51 19.82
CA TYR A 547 -4.60 -16.73 18.99
C TYR A 547 -3.18 -16.80 19.54
N LYS A 548 -2.24 -17.22 18.69
CA LYS A 548 -0.81 -17.39 19.01
C LYS A 548 0.00 -16.13 18.80
N VAL A 549 -0.56 -15.14 18.11
CA VAL A 549 0.06 -13.85 17.85
C VAL A 549 -1.01 -12.78 17.61
N ALA A 550 -0.73 -11.54 18.03
CA ALA A 550 -1.58 -10.39 17.80
C ALA A 550 -0.78 -9.19 17.23
N GLY A 551 -1.37 -8.49 16.25
CA GLY A 551 -0.89 -7.21 15.73
C GLY A 551 -1.91 -6.08 15.97
N ALA A 552 -1.57 -5.14 16.84
CA ALA A 552 -2.47 -4.08 17.30
C ALA A 552 -1.98 -2.69 16.86
N GLY A 553 -2.51 -2.15 15.76
CA GLY A 553 -2.18 -0.81 15.28
C GLY A 553 -3.19 0.25 15.72
N ALA A 554 -2.76 1.29 16.42
CA ALA A 554 -3.60 2.42 16.84
C ALA A 554 -4.92 1.97 17.49
N GLY A 555 -4.87 1.17 18.56
CA GLY A 555 -6.08 0.67 19.25
C GLY A 555 -6.19 1.11 20.72
N ASP A 556 -7.41 1.37 21.17
CA ASP A 556 -7.73 1.77 22.54
C ASP A 556 -7.72 0.63 23.55
N VAL A 557 -7.29 0.99 24.76
CA VAL A 557 -7.39 0.13 25.95
C VAL A 557 -8.14 0.81 27.10
N ASN A 558 -8.28 2.13 27.08
CA ASN A 558 -8.88 2.93 28.15
C ASN A 558 -9.84 4.01 27.59
N TRP A 559 -11.14 3.73 27.65
CA TRP A 559 -12.17 4.64 27.15
C TRP A 559 -12.28 5.98 27.90
N SER A 560 -11.86 6.04 29.16
CA SER A 560 -11.90 7.32 29.89
C SER A 560 -10.81 8.26 29.40
N SER A 561 -9.65 7.71 29.00
CA SER A 561 -8.58 8.46 28.36
C SER A 561 -8.96 8.88 26.95
N ASP A 562 -9.63 7.98 26.21
CA ASP A 562 -10.07 8.22 24.83
C ASP A 562 -11.04 9.42 24.76
N TRP A 563 -12.07 9.43 25.61
CA TRP A 563 -13.08 10.50 25.66
C TRP A 563 -12.48 11.90 25.81
N GLY A 564 -11.35 12.01 26.53
CA GLY A 564 -10.68 13.28 26.79
C GLY A 564 -9.63 13.71 25.75
N ASN A 565 -9.06 12.77 25.00
CA ASN A 565 -7.88 13.03 24.14
C ASN A 565 -8.13 12.77 22.66
N ALA A 566 -9.11 11.92 22.31
CA ALA A 566 -9.48 11.69 20.92
C ALA A 566 -10.19 12.91 20.35
N VAL A 567 -9.87 13.25 19.10
CA VAL A 567 -10.45 14.39 18.38
C VAL A 567 -11.98 14.29 18.24
N PHE A 568 -12.55 13.10 18.42
CA PHE A 568 -13.99 12.82 18.35
C PHE A 568 -14.57 12.20 19.64
N GLY A 569 -13.87 12.25 20.77
CA GLY A 569 -14.16 11.45 21.97
C GLY A 569 -15.50 11.71 22.66
N ASP A 570 -16.09 12.92 22.60
CA ASP A 570 -17.44 13.09 23.16
C ASP A 570 -18.49 12.46 22.23
N SER A 571 -18.36 12.68 20.93
CA SER A 571 -19.29 12.20 19.91
C SER A 571 -19.26 10.68 19.77
N PHE A 572 -18.08 10.05 19.83
CA PHE A 572 -17.95 8.60 19.71
C PHE A 572 -18.49 7.90 20.94
N GLU A 573 -18.07 8.29 22.14
CA GLU A 573 -18.42 7.57 23.36
C GLU A 573 -19.86 7.80 23.76
N GLN A 574 -20.40 9.01 23.61
CA GLN A 574 -21.84 9.21 23.81
C GLN A 574 -22.68 8.38 22.83
N TYR A 575 -22.22 8.19 21.60
CA TYR A 575 -22.94 7.37 20.63
C TYR A 575 -22.87 5.87 20.96
N TYR A 576 -21.66 5.36 21.20
CA TYR A 576 -21.39 3.92 21.31
C TYR A 576 -21.52 3.39 22.74
N LEU A 577 -21.08 4.15 23.76
CA LEU A 577 -21.22 3.80 25.17
C LEU A 577 -22.51 4.36 25.80
N GLY A 578 -23.11 5.41 25.21
CA GLY A 578 -24.40 5.96 25.63
C GLY A 578 -24.35 6.89 26.85
N LYS A 579 -23.18 7.04 27.49
CA LYS A 579 -22.95 7.84 28.70
C LYS A 579 -21.51 8.35 28.71
N THR A 580 -21.25 9.44 29.43
CA THR A 580 -19.89 9.98 29.64
C THR A 580 -19.17 9.27 30.79
N PRO A 581 -17.84 9.40 30.95
CA PRO A 581 -17.14 8.81 32.09
C PRO A 581 -17.54 9.42 33.43
N MET A 582 -18.18 10.59 33.42
CA MET A 582 -18.69 11.23 34.63
C MET A 582 -20.09 10.73 35.03
N ASP A 583 -20.90 10.34 34.06
CA ASP A 583 -22.25 9.81 34.29
C ASP A 583 -22.22 8.34 34.75
N ASP A 584 -21.28 7.54 34.25
CA ASP A 584 -21.13 6.13 34.61
C ASP A 584 -19.65 5.66 34.54
N PRO A 585 -18.82 6.02 35.54
CA PRO A 585 -17.41 5.61 35.55
C PRO A 585 -17.21 4.09 35.49
N GLN A 586 -18.15 3.32 36.04
CA GLN A 586 -18.06 1.86 36.08
C GLN A 586 -18.28 1.22 34.70
N LEU A 587 -19.12 1.81 33.84
CA LEU A 587 -19.24 1.39 32.45
C LEU A 587 -17.90 1.45 31.73
N TYR A 588 -17.18 2.55 31.89
CA TYR A 588 -15.89 2.78 31.25
C TYR A 588 -14.83 1.77 31.74
N ILE A 589 -14.81 1.46 33.04
CA ILE A 589 -13.95 0.39 33.58
C ILE A 589 -14.29 -0.96 32.95
N ARG A 590 -15.59 -1.33 32.89
CA ARG A 590 -16.01 -2.63 32.33
C ARG A 590 -15.70 -2.76 30.84
N LYS A 591 -15.87 -1.70 30.07
CA LYS A 591 -15.67 -1.69 28.61
C LYS A 591 -14.20 -1.55 28.20
N SER A 592 -13.33 -1.06 29.09
CA SER A 592 -11.90 -0.85 28.81
C SER A 592 -11.12 -2.16 28.93
N PRO A 593 -10.47 -2.65 27.86
CA PRO A 593 -9.63 -3.85 27.92
C PRO A 593 -8.47 -3.74 28.91
N LEU A 594 -8.01 -2.51 29.22
CA LEU A 594 -6.91 -2.25 30.16
C LEU A 594 -7.07 -2.99 31.50
N TYR A 595 -8.29 -3.08 32.03
CA TYR A 595 -8.58 -3.73 33.31
C TYR A 595 -8.68 -5.26 33.22
N ARG A 596 -8.32 -5.85 32.09
CA ARG A 596 -8.30 -7.31 31.83
C ARG A 596 -6.97 -7.79 31.23
N MET A 597 -5.93 -6.96 31.30
CA MET A 597 -4.61 -7.27 30.72
C MET A 597 -3.89 -8.42 31.44
N ASP A 598 -4.28 -8.74 32.67
CA ASP A 598 -3.82 -9.91 33.43
C ASP A 598 -4.16 -11.24 32.74
N LYS A 599 -5.13 -11.24 31.82
CA LYS A 599 -5.58 -12.43 31.09
C LYS A 599 -4.82 -12.65 29.78
N VAL A 600 -4.08 -11.65 29.29
CA VAL A 600 -3.44 -11.70 27.99
C VAL A 600 -2.19 -12.58 28.04
N LYS A 601 -2.21 -13.64 27.22
CA LYS A 601 -1.07 -14.56 27.02
C LYS A 601 -0.55 -14.57 25.58
N THR A 602 -1.23 -13.86 24.69
CA THR A 602 -0.91 -13.80 23.26
C THR A 602 0.23 -12.80 23.02
N PRO A 603 1.37 -13.22 22.43
CA PRO A 603 2.42 -12.32 21.99
C PRO A 603 1.89 -11.19 21.12
N THR A 604 2.13 -9.94 21.49
CA THR A 604 1.48 -8.77 20.89
C THR A 604 2.49 -7.74 20.40
N ILE A 605 2.38 -7.34 19.14
CA ILE A 605 3.10 -6.19 18.59
C ILE A 605 2.16 -4.99 18.44
N ILE A 606 2.59 -3.82 18.91
CA ILE A 606 1.79 -2.59 19.02
C ILE A 606 2.42 -1.50 18.12
N PHE A 607 1.60 -0.71 17.43
CA PHE A 607 2.06 0.37 16.54
C PHE A 607 1.28 1.67 16.77
N PHE A 608 1.98 2.81 16.92
CA PHE A 608 1.36 4.14 17.00
C PHE A 608 2.20 5.21 16.32
N GLY A 609 1.55 6.24 15.78
CA GLY A 609 2.16 7.53 15.48
C GLY A 609 2.15 8.45 16.70
N THR A 610 3.14 9.34 16.86
CA THR A 610 3.18 10.31 17.98
C THR A 610 2.21 11.47 17.84
N GLU A 611 1.64 11.69 16.65
CA GLU A 611 0.66 12.75 16.35
C GLU A 611 -0.72 12.15 16.03
N ASP A 612 -0.99 10.93 16.49
CA ASP A 612 -2.29 10.31 16.37
C ASP A 612 -3.30 11.03 17.27
N LYS A 613 -4.25 11.73 16.65
CA LYS A 613 -5.35 12.41 17.33
C LYS A 613 -6.66 11.64 17.28
N GLN A 614 -6.72 10.53 16.52
CA GLN A 614 -7.92 9.70 16.46
C GLN A 614 -7.88 8.67 17.58
N VAL A 615 -6.74 7.99 17.74
CA VAL A 615 -6.46 7.11 18.87
C VAL A 615 -5.20 7.66 19.55
N PRO A 616 -5.35 8.42 20.63
CA PRO A 616 -4.25 9.09 21.31
C PRO A 616 -3.12 8.13 21.70
N THR A 617 -1.86 8.54 21.49
CA THR A 617 -0.69 7.66 21.61
C THR A 617 -0.51 7.06 23.01
N GLU A 618 -1.05 7.68 24.06
CA GLU A 618 -1.02 7.13 25.42
C GLU A 618 -1.78 5.80 25.55
N GLN A 619 -2.70 5.48 24.64
CA GLN A 619 -3.39 4.18 24.59
C GLN A 619 -2.38 3.06 24.31
N GLY A 620 -1.46 3.27 23.36
CA GLY A 620 -0.36 2.36 23.07
C GLY A 620 0.59 2.18 24.25
N TRP A 621 0.90 3.27 24.98
CA TRP A 621 1.73 3.20 26.18
C TRP A 621 1.05 2.41 27.31
N GLN A 622 -0.24 2.65 27.56
CA GLN A 622 -1.01 1.92 28.57
C GLN A 622 -1.06 0.42 28.23
N HIS A 623 -1.31 0.07 26.97
CA HIS A 623 -1.31 -1.31 26.49
C HIS A 623 0.06 -1.98 26.70
N TYR A 624 1.14 -1.35 26.22
CA TYR A 624 2.50 -1.87 26.33
C TYR A 624 2.92 -2.07 27.80
N ARG A 625 2.69 -1.07 28.66
CA ARG A 625 3.09 -1.11 30.07
C ARG A 625 2.30 -2.13 30.87
N ALA A 626 1.01 -2.32 30.56
CA ALA A 626 0.21 -3.36 31.21
C ALA A 626 0.74 -4.77 30.87
N LEU A 627 1.01 -5.06 29.59
CA LEU A 627 1.58 -6.36 29.20
C LEU A 627 2.98 -6.58 29.76
N GLN A 628 3.82 -5.53 29.75
CA GLN A 628 5.15 -5.58 30.36
C GLN A 628 5.09 -5.85 31.87
N HIS A 629 4.15 -5.23 32.59
CA HIS A 629 3.99 -5.41 34.04
C HIS A 629 3.66 -6.85 34.40
N TYR A 630 2.70 -7.46 33.69
CA TYR A 630 2.30 -8.84 33.97
C TYR A 630 3.32 -9.87 33.44
N GLY A 631 4.04 -9.56 32.36
CA GLY A 631 5.11 -10.41 31.83
C GLY A 631 4.67 -11.80 31.34
N GLN A 632 3.37 -11.99 31.09
CA GLN A 632 2.79 -13.27 30.66
C GLN A 632 2.82 -13.48 29.14
N ALA A 633 3.01 -12.41 28.37
CA ALA A 633 3.08 -12.41 26.92
C ALA A 633 4.26 -11.55 26.46
N ASP A 634 4.95 -11.99 25.41
CA ASP A 634 5.94 -11.16 24.75
C ASP A 634 5.26 -9.93 24.14
N VAL A 635 5.85 -8.76 24.31
CA VAL A 635 5.27 -7.51 23.81
C VAL A 635 6.34 -6.64 23.16
N LYS A 636 6.01 -6.08 21.99
CA LYS A 636 6.84 -5.10 21.28
C LYS A 636 6.00 -3.88 20.94
N PHE A 637 6.53 -2.68 21.19
CA PHE A 637 5.86 -1.42 20.86
C PHE A 637 6.73 -0.59 19.93
N ILE A 638 6.21 -0.25 18.75
CA ILE A 638 6.87 0.59 17.75
C ILE A 638 6.12 1.92 17.66
N LEU A 639 6.85 2.98 17.96
CA LEU A 639 6.36 4.35 17.94
C LEU A 639 6.97 5.10 16.75
N PHE A 640 6.14 5.75 15.93
CA PHE A 640 6.56 6.46 14.72
C PHE A 640 6.49 7.99 14.92
N PRO A 641 7.64 8.69 15.06
CA PRO A 641 7.67 10.12 15.31
C PRO A 641 7.11 10.95 14.15
N GLY A 642 6.26 11.92 14.49
CA GLY A 642 5.60 12.84 13.55
C GLY A 642 4.55 12.18 12.65
N GLU A 643 4.18 10.93 12.92
CA GLU A 643 3.11 10.26 12.19
C GLU A 643 1.76 10.45 12.88
N ALA A 644 0.72 10.64 12.09
CA ALA A 644 -0.67 10.68 12.54
C ALA A 644 -1.27 9.26 12.64
N HIS A 645 -2.61 9.17 12.67
CA HIS A 645 -3.35 7.90 12.79
C HIS A 645 -3.02 6.83 11.75
N GLY A 646 -2.56 7.23 10.56
CA GLY A 646 -2.05 6.33 9.54
C GLY A 646 -0.66 6.81 9.10
N PRO A 647 0.43 6.05 9.35
CA PRO A 647 1.77 6.46 8.96
C PRO A 647 1.85 6.76 7.46
N ARG A 648 2.42 7.91 7.08
CA ARG A 648 2.55 8.38 5.70
C ARG A 648 3.94 8.20 5.13
N LYS A 649 4.99 8.28 5.97
CA LYS A 649 6.36 8.12 5.50
C LYS A 649 6.61 6.67 5.12
N TYR A 650 7.15 6.46 3.94
CA TYR A 650 7.50 5.15 3.38
C TYR A 650 8.31 4.31 4.35
N VAL A 651 9.33 4.90 4.99
CA VAL A 651 10.20 4.20 5.94
C VAL A 651 9.45 3.69 7.16
N HIS A 652 8.46 4.44 7.66
CA HIS A 652 7.63 4.02 8.80
C HIS A 652 6.63 2.94 8.39
N GLN A 653 5.97 3.10 7.24
CA GLN A 653 5.09 2.07 6.68
C GLN A 653 5.84 0.75 6.45
N ARG A 654 7.04 0.82 5.87
CA ARG A 654 7.91 -0.33 5.63
C ARG A 654 8.32 -0.99 6.94
N ARG A 655 8.79 -0.21 7.91
CA ARG A 655 9.18 -0.76 9.23
C ARG A 655 8.00 -1.44 9.91
N LYS A 656 6.79 -0.86 9.86
CA LYS A 656 5.57 -1.51 10.38
C LYS A 656 5.39 -2.89 9.76
N VAL A 657 5.32 -2.97 8.43
CA VAL A 657 5.03 -4.22 7.72
C VAL A 657 6.12 -5.27 7.97
N GLU A 658 7.39 -4.90 7.86
CA GLU A 658 8.51 -5.83 8.09
C GLU A 658 8.52 -6.38 9.53
N GLU A 659 8.28 -5.53 10.53
CA GLU A 659 8.27 -5.93 11.94
C GLU A 659 7.06 -6.77 12.32
N GLU A 660 5.88 -6.45 11.78
CA GLU A 660 4.68 -7.26 11.98
C GLU A 660 4.85 -8.63 11.34
N LEU A 661 5.37 -8.69 10.11
CA LEU A 661 5.65 -9.95 9.45
C LEU A 661 6.68 -10.77 10.20
N ALA A 662 7.78 -10.17 10.68
CA ALA A 662 8.78 -10.87 11.50
C ALA A 662 8.18 -11.40 12.81
N TRP A 663 7.26 -10.65 13.43
CA TRP A 663 6.55 -11.06 14.63
C TRP A 663 5.65 -12.28 14.36
N PHE A 664 4.86 -12.24 13.29
CA PHE A 664 4.02 -13.37 12.88
C PHE A 664 4.85 -14.56 12.39
N ASP A 665 5.97 -14.32 11.71
CA ASP A 665 6.93 -15.35 11.30
C ASP A 665 7.44 -16.14 12.50
N LYS A 666 7.81 -15.45 13.58
CA LYS A 666 8.25 -16.07 14.84
C LYS A 666 7.14 -16.87 15.53
N TYR A 667 5.98 -16.26 15.78
CA TYR A 667 4.98 -16.83 16.69
C TYR A 667 3.89 -17.68 16.02
N LEU A 668 3.65 -17.50 14.71
CA LEU A 668 2.61 -18.22 13.98
C LEU A 668 3.20 -19.20 12.95
N PHE A 669 4.16 -18.73 12.15
CA PHE A 669 4.69 -19.53 11.03
C PHE A 669 5.90 -20.39 11.42
N GLY A 670 6.53 -20.13 12.58
CA GLY A 670 7.72 -20.84 13.01
C GLY A 670 8.94 -20.61 12.10
N ILE A 671 8.97 -19.46 11.41
CA ILE A 671 10.05 -19.05 10.53
C ILE A 671 11.06 -18.30 11.41
N ALA A 672 12.21 -18.92 11.66
CA ALA A 672 13.29 -18.30 12.41
C ALA A 672 13.96 -17.20 11.57
N SER A 673 14.24 -16.05 12.19
CA SER A 673 15.14 -15.06 11.63
C SER A 673 16.58 -15.48 11.94
N ASP A 674 17.25 -16.08 10.95
CA ASP A 674 18.68 -16.41 11.04
C ASP A 674 19.57 -15.19 10.75
N THR A 675 18.97 -14.03 10.53
CA THR A 675 19.67 -12.79 10.18
C THR A 675 20.17 -12.09 11.44
N ASN A 676 21.50 -12.12 11.64
CA ASN A 676 22.14 -11.23 12.59
C ASN A 676 22.19 -9.81 12.00
N GLU A 677 21.41 -8.88 12.53
CA GLU A 677 21.33 -7.49 12.04
C GLU A 677 22.69 -6.75 12.09
N ALA A 678 23.62 -7.17 12.95
CA ALA A 678 24.98 -6.62 13.00
C ALA A 678 25.89 -7.18 11.88
N LEU A 679 25.46 -8.24 11.19
CA LEU A 679 26.22 -8.89 10.14
C LEU A 679 25.69 -8.44 8.77
N LYS A 680 26.40 -7.50 8.15
CA LYS A 680 26.15 -7.11 6.76
C LYS A 680 26.33 -8.35 5.85
N PRO A 681 25.30 -8.81 5.10
CA PRO A 681 25.33 -10.09 4.36
C PRO A 681 26.49 -10.25 3.37
N GLU A 682 26.98 -9.14 2.82
CA GLU A 682 28.08 -9.02 1.88
C GLU A 682 29.43 -8.70 2.55
N SER A 683 29.48 -8.64 3.88
CA SER A 683 30.74 -8.41 4.58
C SER A 683 31.67 -9.61 4.50
N ALA A 684 32.98 -9.35 4.59
CA ALA A 684 33.98 -10.40 4.70
C ALA A 684 33.70 -11.34 5.89
N LEU A 685 33.15 -10.83 6.99
CA LEU A 685 32.74 -11.65 8.14
C LEU A 685 31.58 -12.59 7.79
N ALA A 686 30.60 -12.12 7.01
CA ALA A 686 29.49 -12.96 6.56
C ALA A 686 29.96 -14.07 5.61
N ALA A 687 30.87 -13.74 4.69
CA ALA A 687 31.51 -14.72 3.83
C ALA A 687 32.30 -15.77 4.64
N LEU A 688 33.11 -15.32 5.61
CA LEU A 688 33.88 -16.22 6.49
C LEU A 688 33.02 -17.11 7.39
N LEU A 689 31.88 -16.62 7.88
CA LEU A 689 30.96 -17.43 8.68
C LEU A 689 30.28 -18.51 7.84
N LYS A 690 29.99 -18.24 6.56
CA LYS A 690 29.51 -19.26 5.62
C LYS A 690 30.57 -20.32 5.35
N THR A 691 31.85 -19.94 5.20
CA THR A 691 32.93 -20.90 4.91
C THR A 691 33.27 -21.84 6.08
N LYS A 692 33.05 -21.43 7.34
CA LYS A 692 33.20 -22.32 8.51
C LYS A 692 32.24 -23.52 8.54
N SER A 693 31.17 -23.47 7.74
CA SER A 693 30.14 -24.53 7.67
C SER A 693 30.30 -25.45 6.45
N LEU A 694 31.39 -25.31 5.68
CA LEU A 694 31.56 -26.04 4.43
C LEU A 694 31.58 -27.57 4.63
N PRO A 695 30.70 -28.32 3.94
CA PRO A 695 30.68 -29.77 4.04
C PRO A 695 31.96 -30.40 3.45
N ARG A 696 32.33 -31.57 3.97
CA ARG A 696 33.46 -32.38 3.46
C ARG A 696 33.29 -32.86 2.02
N THR A 697 32.08 -32.77 1.48
CA THR A 697 31.72 -33.10 0.09
C THR A 697 31.45 -31.80 -0.66
N PRO A 698 31.94 -31.62 -1.90
CA PRO A 698 31.64 -30.44 -2.70
C PRO A 698 30.13 -30.23 -2.86
N GLU A 699 29.65 -29.05 -2.50
CA GLU A 699 28.27 -28.65 -2.73
C GLU A 699 28.07 -28.33 -4.22
N THR A 700 26.92 -28.71 -4.80
CA THR A 700 26.63 -28.49 -6.22
C THR A 700 25.30 -27.79 -6.42
N VAL A 701 25.21 -26.95 -7.44
CA VAL A 701 24.01 -26.24 -7.86
C VAL A 701 23.53 -26.80 -9.21
N GLU A 702 22.26 -27.14 -9.31
CA GLU A 702 21.67 -27.71 -10.53
C GLU A 702 21.57 -26.68 -11.66
N ARG A 703 21.97 -27.08 -12.87
CA ARG A 703 22.00 -26.31 -14.12
C ARG A 703 21.66 -27.22 -15.29
N GLY A 704 20.36 -27.36 -15.57
CA GLY A 704 19.87 -28.23 -16.64
C GLY A 704 20.11 -29.71 -16.30
N ALA A 705 20.82 -30.43 -17.16
CA ALA A 705 21.11 -31.87 -17.00
C ALA A 705 22.32 -32.18 -16.09
N ILE A 706 22.97 -31.15 -15.54
CA ILE A 706 24.14 -31.29 -14.67
C ILE A 706 23.97 -30.47 -13.39
N ALA A 707 24.74 -30.80 -12.36
CA ALA A 707 24.95 -29.95 -11.20
C ALA A 707 26.42 -29.55 -11.13
N ILE A 708 26.67 -28.25 -10.99
CA ILE A 708 28.02 -27.67 -11.02
C ILE A 708 28.43 -27.35 -9.59
N GLY A 709 29.67 -27.63 -9.20
CA GLY A 709 30.20 -27.26 -7.89
C GLY A 709 29.91 -25.79 -7.58
N ARG A 710 29.29 -25.50 -6.44
CA ARG A 710 28.92 -24.15 -6.02
C ARG A 710 30.13 -23.21 -6.02
N PHE A 711 31.28 -23.77 -5.68
CA PHE A 711 32.61 -23.16 -5.70
C PHE A 711 33.64 -24.26 -6.06
N GLU A 712 34.91 -23.87 -6.20
CA GLU A 712 36.03 -24.76 -6.48
C GLU A 712 36.27 -25.72 -5.31
N VAL A 713 36.83 -26.90 -5.59
CA VAL A 713 37.17 -27.88 -4.55
C VAL A 713 38.18 -27.25 -3.59
N THR A 714 37.86 -27.27 -2.30
CA THR A 714 38.71 -26.67 -1.27
C THR A 714 39.92 -27.53 -0.94
N ARG A 715 40.96 -26.92 -0.35
CA ARG A 715 42.15 -27.63 0.17
C ARG A 715 41.77 -28.73 1.15
N GLY A 716 40.82 -28.48 2.04
CA GLY A 716 40.33 -29.48 3.00
C GLY A 716 39.58 -30.63 2.33
N GLN A 717 38.77 -30.34 1.30
CA GLN A 717 38.10 -31.37 0.50
C GLN A 717 39.10 -32.21 -0.30
N PHE A 718 40.12 -31.59 -0.89
CA PHE A 718 41.14 -32.27 -1.67
C PHE A 718 42.08 -33.12 -0.78
N GLN A 719 42.46 -32.62 0.40
CA GLN A 719 43.25 -33.38 1.38
C GLN A 719 42.53 -34.65 1.84
N ALA A 720 41.19 -34.66 1.89
CA ALA A 720 40.42 -35.86 2.22
C ALA A 720 40.55 -36.98 1.16
N PHE A 721 40.90 -36.62 -0.08
CA PHE A 721 41.25 -37.55 -1.15
C PHE A 721 42.74 -37.93 -1.10
N GLU A 722 43.61 -36.93 -0.97
CA GLU A 722 45.06 -37.10 -0.98
C GLU A 722 45.68 -36.55 0.31
N ASN A 723 45.88 -37.42 1.30
CA ASN A 723 46.43 -37.03 2.62
C ASN A 723 47.83 -36.38 2.56
N SER A 724 48.61 -36.63 1.50
CA SER A 724 49.91 -36.00 1.25
C SER A 724 49.81 -34.53 0.83
N TYR A 725 48.63 -34.06 0.43
CA TYR A 725 48.38 -32.68 0.05
C TYR A 725 48.53 -31.76 1.28
N GLN A 726 49.51 -30.85 1.19
CA GLN A 726 49.86 -29.95 2.29
C GLN A 726 48.83 -28.83 2.40
N VAL A 727 48.18 -28.73 3.57
CA VAL A 727 47.24 -27.66 3.89
C VAL A 727 47.78 -26.87 5.06
N ALA A 728 48.15 -25.61 4.81
CA ALA A 728 48.55 -24.71 5.87
C ALA A 728 47.35 -24.46 6.81
N PRO A 729 47.54 -24.50 8.15
CA PRO A 729 46.46 -24.28 9.10
C PRO A 729 45.71 -22.98 8.82
N GLY A 730 44.37 -23.04 8.79
CA GLY A 730 43.51 -21.89 8.49
C GLY A 730 43.27 -21.62 7.00
N THR A 731 43.81 -22.46 6.11
CA THR A 731 43.59 -22.36 4.65
C THR A 731 42.71 -23.49 4.10
N GLU A 732 42.05 -24.26 4.96
CA GLU A 732 41.26 -25.43 4.58
C GLU A 732 40.12 -25.08 3.61
N ALA A 733 39.58 -23.86 3.71
CA ALA A 733 38.51 -23.34 2.86
C ALA A 733 39.01 -22.61 1.58
N TYR A 734 40.32 -22.56 1.33
CA TYR A 734 40.85 -21.99 0.08
C TYR A 734 40.71 -23.01 -1.05
N PRO A 735 40.67 -22.60 -2.33
CA PRO A 735 40.67 -23.56 -3.43
C PRO A 735 41.95 -24.40 -3.42
N ALA A 736 41.83 -25.67 -3.78
CA ALA A 736 42.95 -26.57 -3.98
C ALA A 736 43.72 -26.17 -5.25
N GLY A 737 44.84 -25.47 -5.06
CA GLY A 737 45.79 -25.11 -6.10
C GLY A 737 46.97 -26.09 -6.17
N GLY A 738 47.76 -26.05 -7.24
CA GLY A 738 48.95 -26.88 -7.39
C GLY A 738 48.65 -28.33 -7.78
N ILE A 739 47.43 -28.60 -8.26
CA ILE A 739 46.98 -29.94 -8.60
C ILE A 739 47.16 -30.21 -10.10
N THR A 740 47.56 -31.42 -10.45
CA THR A 740 47.66 -31.87 -11.84
C THR A 740 46.28 -32.27 -12.40
N ALA A 741 46.15 -32.30 -13.72
CA ALA A 741 44.91 -32.74 -14.36
C ALA A 741 44.55 -34.20 -14.02
N ASP A 742 45.55 -35.07 -13.84
CA ASP A 742 45.34 -36.47 -13.46
C ASP A 742 44.86 -36.59 -12.00
N GLN A 743 45.42 -35.79 -11.10
CA GLN A 743 44.94 -35.66 -9.72
C GLN A 743 43.50 -35.14 -9.67
N ALA A 744 43.16 -34.15 -10.50
CA ALA A 744 41.80 -33.62 -10.60
C ALA A 744 40.79 -34.68 -11.08
N LYS A 745 41.15 -35.47 -12.10
CA LYS A 745 40.35 -36.62 -12.56
C LYS A 745 40.21 -37.69 -11.48
N ALA A 746 41.30 -38.03 -10.81
CA ALA A 746 41.32 -39.03 -9.75
C ALA A 746 40.46 -38.60 -8.55
N TYR A 747 40.47 -37.32 -8.20
CA TYR A 747 39.57 -36.74 -7.18
C TYR A 747 38.10 -36.94 -7.55
N CYS A 748 37.70 -36.61 -8.78
CA CYS A 748 36.32 -36.80 -9.25
C CYS A 748 35.91 -38.28 -9.24
N ALA A 749 36.79 -39.18 -9.66
CA ALA A 749 36.55 -40.62 -9.62
C ALA A 749 36.41 -41.16 -8.19
N TRP A 750 37.27 -40.70 -7.27
CA TRP A 750 37.18 -41.01 -5.85
C TRP A 750 35.88 -40.49 -5.24
N LEU A 751 35.52 -39.23 -5.51
CA LEU A 751 34.30 -38.61 -5.02
C LEU A 751 33.05 -39.36 -5.51
N SER A 752 33.07 -39.81 -6.77
CA SER A 752 32.00 -40.63 -7.34
C SER A 752 31.82 -41.95 -6.59
N LYS A 753 32.94 -42.60 -6.24
CA LYS A 753 32.93 -43.84 -5.46
C LYS A 753 32.42 -43.63 -4.04
N GLN A 754 32.76 -42.51 -3.40
CA GLN A 754 32.33 -42.21 -2.03
C GLN A 754 30.84 -41.87 -1.94
N THR A 755 30.31 -41.17 -2.94
CA THR A 755 28.93 -40.63 -2.92
C THR A 755 27.92 -41.52 -3.65
N GLY A 756 28.37 -42.44 -4.50
CA GLY A 756 27.50 -43.21 -5.39
C GLY A 756 26.91 -42.40 -6.55
N GLN A 757 27.34 -41.15 -6.72
CA GLN A 757 26.91 -40.23 -7.77
C GLN A 757 28.01 -40.03 -8.81
N ASN A 758 27.68 -39.69 -10.06
CA ASN A 758 28.70 -39.55 -11.10
C ASN A 758 29.29 -38.13 -11.12
N TYR A 759 30.49 -37.97 -10.57
CA TYR A 759 31.27 -36.74 -10.59
C TYR A 759 32.42 -36.81 -11.60
N ARG A 760 32.61 -35.72 -12.35
CA ARG A 760 33.66 -35.57 -13.37
C ARG A 760 34.13 -34.11 -13.45
N LEU A 761 35.18 -33.88 -14.22
CA LEU A 761 35.51 -32.52 -14.66
C LEU A 761 34.44 -32.03 -15.64
N GLY A 762 34.15 -30.73 -15.59
CA GLY A 762 33.31 -30.10 -16.61
C GLY A 762 34.02 -30.08 -17.97
N THR A 763 33.24 -29.99 -19.04
CA THR A 763 33.77 -29.80 -20.39
C THR A 763 33.96 -28.31 -20.71
N GLU A 764 34.79 -27.99 -21.70
CA GLU A 764 34.93 -26.61 -22.20
C GLU A 764 33.58 -26.00 -22.64
N GLU A 765 32.67 -26.83 -23.18
CA GLU A 765 31.34 -26.36 -23.60
C GLU A 765 30.43 -26.05 -22.41
N GLU A 766 30.53 -26.83 -21.33
CA GLU A 766 29.72 -26.65 -20.13
C GLU A 766 30.15 -25.43 -19.30
N LEU A 767 31.46 -25.25 -19.12
CA LEU A 767 31.99 -24.26 -18.18
C LEU A 767 32.61 -23.04 -18.86
N GLY A 768 32.86 -23.05 -20.17
CA GLY A 768 33.67 -22.01 -20.80
C GLY A 768 33.07 -20.61 -20.76
N SER A 769 31.74 -20.47 -20.89
CA SER A 769 31.08 -19.17 -20.73
C SER A 769 31.07 -18.69 -19.28
N LEU A 770 30.98 -19.63 -18.33
CA LEU A 770 30.96 -19.34 -16.90
C LEU A 770 32.33 -18.89 -16.40
N LEU A 771 33.40 -19.55 -16.84
CA LEU A 771 34.76 -19.35 -16.34
C LEU A 771 35.48 -18.11 -16.90
N THR A 772 34.75 -17.17 -17.52
CA THR A 772 35.36 -15.99 -18.16
C THR A 772 36.00 -15.08 -17.10
N ARG A 773 37.26 -14.65 -17.32
CA ARG A 773 37.97 -13.77 -16.39
C ARG A 773 37.19 -12.48 -16.13
N SER A 774 37.09 -12.07 -14.87
CA SER A 774 36.33 -10.86 -14.50
C SER A 774 37.13 -9.91 -13.60
N LYS A 775 36.90 -8.61 -13.80
CA LYS A 775 37.46 -7.55 -12.95
C LYS A 775 36.79 -7.47 -11.58
N SER A 776 35.59 -8.05 -11.44
CA SER A 776 34.85 -8.12 -10.17
C SER A 776 35.22 -9.35 -9.33
N GLU A 777 36.20 -10.13 -9.77
CA GLU A 777 36.61 -11.42 -9.22
C GLU A 777 38.05 -11.38 -8.66
N ASN A 778 38.52 -12.45 -8.03
CA ASN A 778 39.91 -12.55 -7.55
C ASN A 778 40.90 -12.73 -8.72
N THR A 779 41.22 -11.64 -9.42
CA THR A 779 42.20 -11.59 -10.51
C THR A 779 43.37 -10.67 -10.13
N LEU A 780 44.41 -10.62 -10.97
CA LEU A 780 45.53 -9.72 -10.74
C LEU A 780 45.08 -8.24 -10.74
N ASP A 781 44.05 -7.88 -11.53
CA ASP A 781 43.40 -6.57 -11.51
C ASP A 781 42.91 -6.18 -10.09
N HIS A 782 42.32 -7.15 -9.37
CA HIS A 782 41.81 -6.93 -8.01
C HIS A 782 42.94 -6.56 -7.04
N TRP A 783 44.08 -7.25 -7.13
CA TRP A 783 45.24 -7.00 -6.27
C TRP A 783 46.03 -5.76 -6.67
N ALA A 784 46.09 -5.45 -7.96
CA ALA A 784 46.72 -4.24 -8.47
C ALA A 784 45.89 -2.98 -8.16
N GLY A 785 44.57 -3.12 -8.01
CA GLY A 785 43.64 -1.99 -7.78
C GLY A 785 43.32 -1.19 -9.04
N TYR A 786 43.72 -1.68 -10.22
CA TYR A 786 43.44 -1.09 -11.53
C TYR A 786 43.39 -2.17 -12.63
N THR A 787 42.94 -1.80 -13.84
CA THR A 787 42.95 -2.74 -14.98
C THR A 787 44.37 -2.97 -15.47
N VAL A 788 44.89 -4.19 -15.31
CA VAL A 788 46.25 -4.57 -15.69
C VAL A 788 46.28 -4.93 -17.18
N ASN A 789 47.09 -4.20 -17.95
CA ASN A 789 47.35 -4.50 -19.36
C ASN A 789 48.52 -5.50 -19.51
N ALA A 790 48.79 -5.98 -20.73
CA ALA A 790 49.84 -6.96 -21.00
C ALA A 790 51.27 -6.52 -20.61
N ASP A 791 51.59 -5.21 -20.71
CA ASP A 791 52.91 -4.69 -20.33
C ASP A 791 53.09 -4.66 -18.82
N ASP A 792 52.04 -4.26 -18.09
CA ASP A 792 52.03 -4.25 -16.63
C ASP A 792 51.98 -5.66 -16.04
N GLU A 793 51.28 -6.60 -16.70
CA GLU A 793 51.29 -8.02 -16.33
C GLU A 793 52.72 -8.57 -16.29
N ALA A 794 53.55 -8.28 -17.30
CA ALA A 794 54.94 -8.74 -17.34
C ALA A 794 55.77 -8.20 -16.16
N ARG A 795 55.53 -6.95 -15.77
CA ARG A 795 56.20 -6.32 -14.62
C ARG A 795 55.73 -6.92 -13.31
N LEU A 796 54.41 -7.04 -13.13
CA LEU A 796 53.80 -7.59 -11.92
C LEU A 796 54.14 -9.08 -11.74
N SER A 797 54.18 -9.85 -12.82
CA SER A 797 54.53 -11.29 -12.78
C SER A 797 55.87 -11.54 -12.09
N SER A 798 56.88 -10.71 -12.37
CA SER A 798 58.20 -10.80 -11.73
C SER A 798 58.17 -10.52 -10.22
N LEU A 799 57.24 -9.70 -9.73
CA LEU A 799 57.06 -9.41 -8.31
C LEU A 799 56.36 -10.58 -7.59
N ILE A 800 55.44 -11.25 -8.28
CA ILE A 800 54.64 -12.34 -7.72
C ILE A 800 55.39 -13.68 -7.80
N GLU A 801 56.41 -13.81 -8.65
CA GLU A 801 57.33 -14.95 -8.66
C GLU A 801 58.07 -15.14 -7.32
N GLY A 802 58.33 -14.06 -6.59
CA GLY A 802 58.97 -14.10 -5.26
C GLY A 802 58.03 -14.42 -4.09
N MET A 803 56.72 -14.56 -4.34
CA MET A 803 55.72 -14.81 -3.29
C MET A 803 55.55 -16.30 -3.00
N ALA A 804 55.04 -16.64 -1.81
CA ALA A 804 54.74 -18.02 -1.48
C ALA A 804 53.62 -18.60 -2.40
N PRO A 805 53.67 -19.90 -2.74
CA PRO A 805 52.64 -20.58 -3.54
C PRO A 805 51.21 -20.27 -3.10
N GLY A 806 50.37 -19.81 -4.04
CA GLY A 806 48.96 -19.52 -3.78
C GLY A 806 48.67 -18.34 -2.84
N SER A 807 49.64 -17.44 -2.59
CA SER A 807 49.46 -16.29 -1.69
C SER A 807 48.35 -15.31 -2.10
N LEU A 808 47.97 -15.28 -3.38
CA LEU A 808 46.90 -14.42 -3.88
C LEU A 808 45.52 -15.09 -3.84
N LEU A 809 45.44 -16.34 -3.39
CA LEU A 809 44.16 -17.04 -3.25
C LEU A 809 43.34 -16.46 -2.10
N ARG A 810 42.02 -16.59 -2.22
CA ARG A 810 41.04 -16.25 -1.18
C ARG A 810 40.23 -17.50 -0.84
N PRO A 811 39.60 -17.57 0.36
CA PRO A 811 38.65 -18.62 0.67
C PRO A 811 37.60 -18.73 -0.44
N VAL A 812 37.18 -19.95 -0.78
CA VAL A 812 36.09 -20.13 -1.75
C VAL A 812 34.80 -19.44 -1.27
N GLY A 813 33.98 -18.96 -2.20
CA GLY A 813 32.80 -18.15 -1.91
C GLY A 813 33.09 -16.69 -1.58
N SER A 814 34.34 -16.22 -1.75
CA SER A 814 34.71 -14.83 -1.45
C SER A 814 34.14 -13.83 -2.45
N PHE A 815 33.86 -14.25 -3.67
CA PHE A 815 33.36 -13.39 -4.74
C PHE A 815 31.97 -13.84 -5.17
N THR A 816 31.07 -12.87 -5.21
CA THR A 816 29.62 -13.12 -5.26
C THR A 816 29.22 -13.63 -6.65
N GLY A 817 28.60 -14.81 -6.71
CA GLY A 817 27.97 -15.30 -7.94
C GLY A 817 26.65 -14.59 -8.27
N SER A 818 26.17 -14.76 -9.50
CA SER A 818 24.89 -14.21 -9.97
C SER A 818 23.71 -15.19 -9.81
N GLY A 819 22.53 -14.69 -9.42
CA GLY A 819 21.26 -15.45 -9.31
C GLY A 819 20.82 -15.78 -7.87
N GLU A 820 19.62 -16.37 -7.72
CA GLU A 820 19.04 -16.76 -6.41
C GLU A 820 19.80 -17.91 -5.73
N ASP A 821 20.46 -18.77 -6.51
CA ASP A 821 21.32 -19.85 -6.03
C ASP A 821 22.69 -19.79 -6.74
N PRO A 822 23.58 -18.89 -6.30
CA PRO A 822 24.75 -18.47 -7.09
C PRO A 822 25.87 -19.51 -7.12
N LEU A 823 26.57 -19.57 -8.26
CA LEU A 823 27.89 -20.19 -8.42
C LEU A 823 28.95 -19.12 -8.16
N PHE A 824 29.86 -19.37 -7.23
CA PHE A 824 30.85 -18.39 -6.76
C PHE A 824 32.18 -18.53 -7.49
N ASP A 825 32.98 -17.48 -7.43
CA ASP A 825 34.37 -17.40 -7.91
C ASP A 825 34.53 -17.74 -9.41
N LEU A 826 33.48 -17.53 -10.22
CA LEU A 826 33.43 -17.99 -11.61
C LEU A 826 34.40 -17.26 -12.56
N GLY A 827 35.04 -16.16 -12.15
CA GLY A 827 35.94 -15.41 -13.02
C GLY A 827 37.33 -15.14 -12.43
N GLY A 828 37.69 -15.83 -11.34
CA GLY A 828 38.95 -15.60 -10.63
C GLY A 828 39.27 -16.70 -9.61
N ASN A 829 40.23 -16.40 -8.73
CA ASN A 829 40.77 -17.27 -7.69
C ASN A 829 41.69 -18.37 -8.26
N VAL A 830 41.15 -19.43 -8.84
CA VAL A 830 41.92 -20.45 -9.59
C VAL A 830 41.35 -20.68 -10.98
N ALA A 831 42.24 -20.90 -11.95
CA ALA A 831 41.84 -21.47 -13.23
C ALA A 831 41.45 -22.95 -13.01
N GLU A 832 40.42 -23.44 -13.68
CA GLU A 832 39.86 -24.76 -13.38
C GLU A 832 40.20 -25.78 -14.46
N TRP A 833 40.55 -27.00 -14.06
CA TRP A 833 40.73 -28.12 -14.98
C TRP A 833 39.41 -28.54 -15.65
N VAL A 834 39.37 -28.46 -16.98
CA VAL A 834 38.25 -28.91 -17.81
C VAL A 834 38.69 -29.92 -18.86
N THR A 835 37.73 -30.67 -19.41
CA THR A 835 37.96 -31.65 -20.48
C THR A 835 37.56 -31.07 -21.85
N LYS A 836 38.45 -31.22 -22.84
CA LYS A 836 38.21 -30.83 -24.23
C LYS A 836 37.40 -31.89 -24.98
N LYS A 837 36.89 -31.55 -26.17
CA LYS A 837 36.18 -32.49 -27.06
C LYS A 837 37.00 -33.72 -27.45
N ASP A 838 38.33 -33.59 -27.54
CA ASP A 838 39.24 -34.68 -27.87
C ASP A 838 39.64 -35.55 -26.67
N GLY A 839 39.10 -35.26 -25.48
CA GLY A 839 39.40 -35.97 -24.22
C GLY A 839 40.66 -35.48 -23.49
N SER A 840 41.42 -34.56 -24.08
CA SER A 840 42.54 -33.89 -23.38
C SER A 840 42.04 -32.90 -22.33
N THR A 841 42.90 -32.49 -21.39
CA THR A 841 42.55 -31.53 -20.33
C THR A 841 43.27 -30.21 -20.49
N VAL A 842 42.61 -29.12 -20.09
CA VAL A 842 43.17 -27.76 -20.09
C VAL A 842 42.70 -27.01 -18.85
N ALA A 843 43.54 -26.10 -18.35
CA ALA A 843 43.14 -25.15 -17.32
C ALA A 843 42.41 -23.97 -18.00
N LEU A 844 41.16 -23.73 -17.62
CA LEU A 844 40.30 -22.73 -18.23
C LEU A 844 39.90 -21.67 -17.19
N GLY A 845 39.84 -20.42 -17.64
CA GLY A 845 39.24 -19.32 -16.90
C GLY A 845 40.20 -18.31 -16.27
N GLY A 846 39.68 -17.56 -15.28
CA GLY A 846 40.42 -16.57 -14.51
C GLY A 846 41.17 -17.17 -13.33
N SER A 847 42.22 -16.48 -12.86
CA SER A 847 42.98 -16.88 -11.69
C SER A 847 43.59 -15.65 -11.01
N ALA A 848 43.89 -15.76 -9.71
CA ALA A 848 44.37 -14.63 -8.92
C ALA A 848 45.73 -14.06 -9.38
N ASP A 849 46.53 -14.88 -10.08
CA ASP A 849 47.82 -14.48 -10.64
C ASP A 849 47.72 -13.90 -12.06
N ARG A 850 46.50 -13.68 -12.59
CA ARG A 850 46.30 -13.26 -13.97
C ARG A 850 45.34 -12.10 -14.13
N PRO A 851 45.57 -11.22 -15.11
CA PRO A 851 44.66 -10.13 -15.38
C PRO A 851 43.43 -10.57 -16.17
N ALA A 852 42.37 -9.77 -16.07
CA ALA A 852 41.12 -9.99 -16.78
C ALA A 852 41.21 -9.68 -18.29
N ASP A 853 42.24 -8.95 -18.74
CA ASP A 853 42.44 -8.60 -20.15
C ASP A 853 42.69 -9.86 -21.01
N SER A 854 41.82 -10.09 -22.00
CA SER A 854 41.89 -11.23 -22.92
C SER A 854 43.11 -11.23 -23.85
N LYS A 855 43.83 -10.11 -23.99
CA LYS A 855 45.06 -10.00 -24.80
C LYS A 855 46.27 -10.65 -24.12
N THR A 856 46.15 -10.99 -22.84
CA THR A 856 47.22 -11.64 -22.08
C THR A 856 47.29 -13.14 -22.37
N THR A 857 48.45 -13.61 -22.82
CA THR A 857 48.66 -14.98 -23.32
C THR A 857 49.41 -15.89 -22.35
N THR A 858 49.79 -15.37 -21.19
CA THR A 858 50.40 -16.14 -20.09
C THR A 858 49.52 -17.33 -19.69
N LYS A 859 50.04 -18.29 -18.93
CA LYS A 859 49.22 -19.37 -18.34
C LYS A 859 49.21 -19.18 -16.83
N ALA A 860 48.13 -19.61 -16.18
CA ALA A 860 48.09 -19.63 -14.72
C ALA A 860 49.23 -20.50 -14.22
N ARG A 861 49.92 -20.08 -13.16
CA ARG A 861 50.93 -20.93 -12.53
C ARG A 861 50.25 -22.12 -11.85
N PRO A 862 50.95 -23.25 -11.67
CA PRO A 862 50.36 -24.45 -11.06
C PRO A 862 49.59 -24.19 -9.76
N ASP A 863 50.11 -23.34 -8.89
CA ASP A 863 49.51 -22.99 -7.59
C ASP A 863 48.16 -22.25 -7.68
N TYR A 864 47.83 -21.75 -8.87
CA TYR A 864 46.58 -21.04 -9.21
C TYR A 864 45.73 -21.82 -10.22
N ILE A 865 46.01 -23.13 -10.37
CA ILE A 865 45.17 -24.07 -11.11
C ILE A 865 44.54 -25.06 -10.13
N GLY A 866 43.21 -25.13 -10.13
CA GLY A 866 42.40 -26.00 -9.31
C GLY A 866 41.34 -26.76 -10.12
N LEU A 867 40.26 -27.15 -9.46
CA LEU A 867 39.13 -27.81 -10.12
C LEU A 867 37.81 -27.43 -9.47
N ARG A 868 36.74 -27.51 -10.26
CA ARG A 868 35.36 -27.59 -9.82
C ARG A 868 34.76 -28.88 -10.36
N VAL A 869 33.92 -29.52 -9.56
CA VAL A 869 33.28 -30.76 -9.95
C VAL A 869 32.00 -30.50 -10.73
N VAL A 870 31.71 -31.36 -11.70
CA VAL A 870 30.40 -31.46 -12.36
C VAL A 870 29.82 -32.83 -12.02
N ARG A 871 28.56 -32.84 -11.60
CA ARG A 871 27.78 -34.04 -11.31
C ARG A 871 26.71 -34.22 -12.36
N ASP A 872 26.62 -35.40 -12.96
CA ASP A 872 25.54 -35.70 -13.90
C ASP A 872 24.22 -35.95 -13.14
N LEU A 873 23.14 -35.30 -13.56
CA LEU A 873 21.80 -35.55 -13.04
C LEU A 873 21.16 -36.63 -13.94
N LYS A 874 20.75 -37.75 -13.32
CA LYS A 874 20.17 -38.90 -14.04
C LYS A 874 18.79 -38.61 -14.60
#